data_AF-B4LDV8-F1
#
_entry.id   AF-B4LDV8-F1
#
_cell.length_a   1.000
_cell.length_b   1.000
_cell.length_c   1.000
_cell.angle_alpha   90.00
_cell.angle_beta   90.00
_cell.angle_gamma   90.00
#
_symmetry.space_group_name_H-M   'P 1'
#
loop_
_entity.id
_entity.type
_entity.pdbx_description
1 polymer ?
#
loop_
_entity_poly.entity_id
_entity_poly.type
_entity_poly.pdbx_seq_one_letter_code
_entity_poly.pdbx_strand_id
1 'polypeptide(L)'
;MNPNQGRIGQAILAQGLRHEYARYNAGRRSLVIASKLYSKKNRTPDDSDSLANGSNAIYIDKLYSKWSKDPGSVDQSWDAYFSGKPRSISSARQRQPKKRKWQPASVSERPASSATNPAPQADWKYIDDHLVVQAIIRAYQTRGHLAADLDPLGIVGPTGHSPATDDRKLQATRAVLRQHYSYIFNDLNALFKLPKSTLIGGDEEFLPLREILDRLERVYCGHIGVEYMMITSIHKSNWIREQFEKPGVINFKPEEKKLILERLTRSTGFENFLAKKYSSEKRFGLEGCDIMIPVMKEIIDQSNKCGVESVHIGMAHRGRLNVLANVCRKPMKEILSQFHGLRASDWGSGDVKYHLGLFTERLNRQSNKNVRITVVANPSHLEYVNPVVLGKARAEMFHRGDYQGNKVLPMLIHGDASFCGQGVVYESIHMSDLPAYTTHGTIHVVSNNQVGFTTDPRFSRSSRYCTDVARVVNAPIFHVNADDPEACVHCARVAALWRAKFHKDVVIDIVGYRRNGHNEADEPMFTQPLMYQRIRKLKNCTVKYAEKLTRDGVIKMEEYTEMVKKYDNICNEAFEESKKIKTFKNSHWLDSPWSGYFQGRDRLRVCPTGVNLKTLQHIGEIYSSPPPAEHKFEVHKGILRILGLRKNMIKEKIADWSLGEAFAIGTLVKDGIHVRISGQDVERGTFSHRHHVLHHQTKDNVRYNSLQHLYPDQAPYDVCNSSLSECAILGFETGYSMANPNTLVIWEAQFGDFANTAQPIIDTFLASGETKWVRQSGLCMFLPHSMEGMGPEHSSGRIERFLQLSDDDPDCFPDMCDADLVARQLMNTNWIVTNLTTPANLFHALRRQVALGFRKPLINFSPKSVLRHPKARSPFRDFNECSSFQRLIPDTGKAGENPDCVKHLVFCSGKVYYDLLKEREDHEQESTCALVRVEQICPFPYDLILEQIKKYKTAELIWFQEEHKNQGAWSYIQPRFDTTILKMEGESRGINYHGRPPNSASSTGNKVQHYSQYDAIMTGLFGELTEENKKRIKEIKEQEQKAAVQQSEASLAKAKQDKMKEGEKKAGEKKAGEKKAGEKKEGEKKEGEKKEGAKGAPPAPTGNANPPKPSAKAAPAAAAEPPTETSPSPARKSLAAEPPTETSPSPARKSTAPEAPTTAPSPARKPGQGSAPGNKPKLAQKEVTPSDKSNDKREAPKRAADRDNKQDKQDENESAKRLRKSEDEVTPNDPTSSL
;
A
#
# COMPACT_ATOMS: atom_id res chain seq x y z
N MET A 1 58.37 25.67 -16.63
CA MET A 1 58.75 24.74 -17.73
C MET A 1 58.12 25.20 -19.05
N ASN A 2 58.44 24.55 -20.18
CA ASN A 2 58.19 25.05 -21.54
C ASN A 2 56.69 24.94 -21.97
N PRO A 3 56.05 26.02 -22.50
CA PRO A 3 54.63 26.01 -22.88
C PRO A 3 54.19 24.95 -23.91
N ASN A 4 55.11 24.40 -24.71
CA ASN A 4 54.77 23.49 -25.80
C ASN A 4 54.27 22.11 -25.36
N GLN A 5 54.53 21.67 -24.12
CA GLN A 5 54.07 20.35 -23.64
C GLN A 5 52.54 20.29 -23.45
N GLY A 6 51.89 21.39 -23.06
CA GLY A 6 50.44 21.42 -22.79
C GLY A 6 49.58 21.14 -24.04
N ARG A 7 50.00 21.63 -25.21
CA ARG A 7 49.32 21.37 -26.49
C ARG A 7 49.45 19.91 -26.95
N ILE A 8 50.59 19.28 -26.68
CA ILE A 8 50.82 17.86 -26.99
C ILE A 8 49.92 16.98 -26.11
N GLY A 9 49.85 17.26 -24.80
CA GLY A 9 48.95 16.55 -23.89
C GLY A 9 47.47 16.60 -24.30
N GLN A 10 46.97 17.78 -24.69
CA GLN A 10 45.59 17.92 -25.18
C GLN A 10 45.35 17.24 -26.54
N ALA A 11 46.34 17.24 -27.44
CA ALA A 11 46.25 16.51 -28.71
C ALA A 11 46.18 14.99 -28.49
N ILE A 12 46.98 14.44 -27.58
CA ILE A 12 46.99 13.02 -27.22
C ILE A 12 45.66 12.63 -26.56
N LEU A 13 45.12 13.43 -25.62
CA LEU A 13 43.80 13.17 -25.02
C LEU A 13 42.69 13.17 -26.08
N ALA A 14 42.74 14.12 -27.02
CA ALA A 14 41.77 14.20 -28.11
C ALA A 14 41.89 13.05 -29.12
N GLN A 15 43.09 12.49 -29.35
CA GLN A 15 43.28 11.27 -30.13
C GLN A 15 42.81 10.02 -29.38
N GLY A 16 43.07 9.91 -28.07
CA GLY A 16 42.59 8.81 -27.23
C GLY A 16 41.07 8.73 -27.22
N LEU A 17 40.39 9.84 -26.91
CA LEU A 17 38.93 9.93 -26.95
C LEU A 17 38.35 9.64 -28.34
N ARG A 18 39.01 10.08 -29.44
CA ARG A 18 38.59 9.72 -30.80
C ARG A 18 38.77 8.22 -31.07
N HIS A 19 39.83 7.58 -30.57
CA HIS A 19 40.05 6.14 -30.71
C HIS A 19 39.04 5.31 -29.91
N GLU A 20 38.66 5.72 -28.70
CA GLU A 20 37.60 5.06 -27.94
C GLU A 20 36.23 5.26 -28.61
N TYR A 21 35.90 6.47 -29.06
CA TYR A 21 34.66 6.73 -29.79
C TYR A 21 34.62 5.96 -31.13
N ALA A 22 35.76 5.76 -31.78
CA ALA A 22 35.88 4.90 -32.96
C ALA A 22 35.70 3.41 -32.62
N ARG A 23 36.29 2.90 -31.53
CA ARG A 23 36.09 1.51 -31.05
C ARG A 23 34.63 1.26 -30.68
N TYR A 24 33.98 2.19 -29.98
CA TYR A 24 32.56 2.11 -29.62
C TYR A 24 31.63 2.06 -30.85
N ASN A 25 31.90 2.90 -31.85
CA ASN A 25 31.16 2.88 -33.12
C ASN A 25 31.49 1.67 -34.01
N ALA A 26 32.72 1.14 -33.96
CA ALA A 26 33.10 -0.10 -34.64
C ALA A 26 32.35 -1.31 -34.04
N GLY A 27 32.29 -1.44 -32.71
CA GLY A 27 31.50 -2.48 -32.05
C GLY A 27 30.01 -2.43 -32.42
N ARG A 28 29.43 -1.22 -32.52
CA ARG A 28 28.06 -1.03 -33.06
C ARG A 28 27.92 -1.48 -34.51
N ARG A 29 28.92 -1.25 -35.38
CA ARG A 29 28.89 -1.76 -36.76
C ARG A 29 28.98 -3.29 -36.83
N SER A 30 29.80 -3.93 -36.00
CA SER A 30 29.87 -5.40 -35.90
C SER A 30 28.52 -6.01 -35.52
N LEU A 31 27.86 -5.47 -34.49
CA LEU A 31 26.53 -5.91 -34.05
C LEU A 31 25.42 -5.67 -35.09
N VAL A 32 25.50 -4.58 -35.86
CA VAL A 32 24.53 -4.27 -36.94
C VAL A 32 24.77 -5.08 -38.23
N ILE A 33 25.97 -5.64 -38.43
CA ILE A 33 26.25 -6.58 -39.53
C ILE A 33 25.81 -8.00 -39.13
N ALA A 34 26.08 -8.42 -37.89
CA ALA A 34 25.61 -9.70 -37.36
C ALA A 34 24.07 -9.83 -37.41
N SER A 35 23.33 -8.79 -37.02
CA SER A 35 21.86 -8.80 -37.08
C SER A 35 21.28 -8.74 -38.49
N LYS A 36 22.03 -8.26 -39.49
CA LYS A 36 21.61 -8.24 -40.90
C LYS A 36 21.87 -9.55 -41.65
N LEU A 37 22.85 -10.36 -41.22
CA LEU A 37 23.12 -11.67 -41.84
C LEU A 37 22.12 -12.77 -41.43
N TYR A 38 21.35 -12.58 -40.35
CA TYR A 38 20.30 -13.52 -39.92
C TYR A 38 18.91 -13.28 -40.55
N SER A 39 18.74 -12.24 -41.37
CA SER A 39 17.43 -11.83 -41.91
C SER A 39 17.34 -11.93 -43.44
N LYS A 40 17.56 -13.14 -44.00
CA LYS A 40 17.07 -13.55 -45.33
C LYS A 40 17.20 -15.06 -45.61
N LYS A 41 16.32 -15.88 -45.01
CA LYS A 41 15.89 -17.17 -45.58
C LYS A 41 14.38 -17.33 -45.35
N ASN A 42 13.65 -17.63 -46.40
CA ASN A 42 12.18 -17.71 -46.36
C ASN A 42 11.73 -18.89 -45.49
N ARG A 43 10.84 -18.62 -44.53
CA ARG A 43 9.91 -19.60 -43.96
C ARG A 43 8.53 -18.96 -43.82
N THR A 44 7.50 -19.75 -44.10
CA THR A 44 6.09 -19.36 -43.98
C THR A 44 5.64 -19.37 -42.52
N PRO A 45 4.63 -18.56 -42.14
CA PRO A 45 4.10 -18.53 -40.78
C PRO A 45 3.02 -19.61 -40.58
N ASP A 46 3.43 -20.84 -40.27
CA ASP A 46 2.56 -21.81 -39.60
C ASP A 46 3.41 -22.87 -38.86
N ASP A 47 3.24 -22.93 -37.54
CA ASP A 47 3.51 -24.02 -36.57
C ASP A 47 3.83 -23.40 -35.19
N SER A 48 2.82 -23.39 -34.30
CA SER A 48 2.94 -22.87 -32.94
C SER A 48 3.12 -24.00 -31.92
N ASP A 49 4.33 -24.56 -31.83
CA ASP A 49 4.61 -25.63 -30.86
C ASP A 49 5.21 -25.09 -29.54
N SER A 50 4.32 -24.76 -28.60
CA SER A 50 4.64 -24.15 -27.30
C SER A 50 5.30 -25.12 -26.29
N LEU A 51 5.45 -26.41 -26.65
CA LEU A 51 5.91 -27.47 -25.74
C LEU A 51 7.35 -27.30 -25.24
N ALA A 52 8.25 -26.79 -26.10
CA ALA A 52 9.70 -26.86 -25.90
C ALA A 52 10.29 -25.76 -24.98
N ASN A 53 9.47 -25.02 -24.25
CA ASN A 53 9.94 -24.07 -23.23
C ASN A 53 10.52 -24.82 -22.01
N GLY A 54 11.66 -24.35 -21.50
CA GLY A 54 12.52 -25.10 -20.57
C GLY A 54 11.90 -25.54 -19.24
N SER A 55 10.77 -24.96 -18.83
CA SER A 55 9.99 -25.39 -17.65
C SER A 55 9.43 -26.81 -17.76
N ASN A 56 9.27 -27.36 -18.97
CA ASN A 56 8.71 -28.69 -19.20
C ASN A 56 9.76 -29.81 -19.38
N ALA A 57 11.06 -29.51 -19.36
CA ALA A 57 12.12 -30.45 -19.73
C ALA A 57 12.03 -31.80 -18.98
N ILE A 58 11.88 -31.77 -17.66
CA ILE A 58 11.81 -32.98 -16.79
C ILE A 58 10.57 -33.85 -17.10
N TYR A 59 9.50 -33.26 -17.64
CA TYR A 59 8.31 -34.01 -18.07
C TYR A 59 8.54 -34.69 -19.43
N ILE A 60 9.15 -33.97 -20.38
CA ILE A 60 9.48 -34.48 -21.70
C ILE A 60 10.54 -35.60 -21.59
N ASP A 61 11.58 -35.44 -20.76
CA ASP A 61 12.57 -36.50 -20.46
C ASP A 61 11.93 -37.77 -19.89
N LYS A 62 10.91 -37.64 -19.04
CA LYS A 62 10.17 -38.78 -18.47
C LYS A 62 9.28 -39.48 -19.50
N LEU A 63 8.75 -38.76 -20.49
CA LEU A 63 8.03 -39.36 -21.62
C LEU A 63 9.01 -40.03 -22.59
N TYR A 64 10.13 -39.38 -22.92
CA TYR A 64 11.17 -39.95 -23.78
C TYR A 64 11.80 -41.21 -23.15
N SER A 65 12.06 -41.20 -21.83
CA SER A 65 12.58 -42.36 -21.07
C SER A 65 11.63 -43.56 -21.00
N LYS A 66 10.33 -43.35 -21.30
CA LYS A 66 9.33 -44.40 -21.48
C LYS A 66 9.28 -44.86 -22.93
N TRP A 67 9.08 -43.92 -23.86
CA TRP A 67 9.04 -44.16 -25.30
C TRP A 67 10.29 -44.91 -25.81
N SER A 68 11.48 -44.57 -25.31
CA SER A 68 12.75 -45.22 -25.66
C SER A 68 12.85 -46.69 -25.20
N LYS A 69 11.94 -47.17 -24.34
CA LYS A 69 11.84 -48.57 -23.89
C LYS A 69 10.69 -49.31 -24.55
N ASP A 70 9.58 -48.61 -24.78
CA ASP A 70 8.43 -49.06 -25.55
C ASP A 70 7.74 -47.84 -26.18
N PRO A 71 7.76 -47.70 -27.52
CA PRO A 71 7.08 -46.59 -28.20
C PRO A 71 5.58 -46.51 -27.92
N GLY A 72 4.92 -47.64 -27.62
CA GLY A 72 3.51 -47.71 -27.25
C GLY A 72 3.19 -47.30 -25.80
N SER A 73 4.21 -47.00 -24.98
CA SER A 73 4.04 -46.58 -23.58
C SER A 73 3.75 -45.08 -23.39
N VAL A 74 3.66 -44.33 -24.49
CA VAL A 74 3.23 -42.93 -24.58
C VAL A 74 2.11 -42.80 -25.62
N ASP A 75 1.39 -41.68 -25.62
CA ASP A 75 0.37 -41.43 -26.65
C ASP A 75 1.01 -41.32 -28.05
N GLN A 76 0.25 -41.68 -29.09
CA GLN A 76 0.73 -41.74 -30.47
C GLN A 76 1.21 -40.37 -31.02
N SER A 77 0.76 -39.27 -30.43
CA SER A 77 1.33 -37.93 -30.69
C SER A 77 2.78 -37.80 -30.24
N TRP A 78 3.15 -38.38 -29.10
CA TRP A 78 4.51 -38.39 -28.58
C TRP A 78 5.40 -39.42 -29.29
N ASP A 79 4.85 -40.56 -29.74
CA ASP A 79 5.59 -41.47 -30.62
C ASP A 79 5.96 -40.79 -31.95
N ALA A 80 5.02 -40.08 -32.58
CA ALA A 80 5.31 -39.31 -33.79
C ALA A 80 6.36 -38.21 -33.55
N TYR A 81 6.34 -37.54 -32.38
CA TYR A 81 7.29 -36.51 -31.99
C TYR A 81 8.71 -37.07 -31.75
N PHE A 82 8.84 -38.12 -30.92
CA PHE A 82 10.14 -38.68 -30.56
C PHE A 82 10.77 -39.57 -31.64
N SER A 83 9.97 -40.23 -32.48
CA SER A 83 10.49 -41.05 -33.58
C SER A 83 11.07 -40.25 -34.75
N GLY A 84 10.87 -38.92 -34.77
CA GLY A 84 11.40 -38.02 -35.79
C GLY A 84 10.85 -38.25 -37.21
N LYS A 85 9.78 -39.05 -37.36
CA LYS A 85 9.25 -39.45 -38.67
C LYS A 85 8.35 -38.35 -39.25
N PRO A 86 8.70 -37.73 -40.40
CA PRO A 86 7.82 -36.76 -41.05
C PRO A 86 6.53 -37.45 -41.52
N ARG A 87 5.41 -36.75 -41.37
CA ARG A 87 4.05 -37.26 -41.62
C ARG A 87 3.84 -37.55 -43.11
N SER A 88 3.92 -38.82 -43.52
CA SER A 88 3.38 -39.25 -44.82
C SER A 88 1.86 -39.32 -44.74
N ILE A 89 1.17 -38.33 -45.31
CA ILE A 89 -0.29 -38.34 -45.50
C ILE A 89 -0.58 -38.15 -47.00
N SER A 90 -0.64 -39.25 -47.74
CA SER A 90 -1.10 -39.28 -49.12
C SER A 90 -2.63 -39.13 -49.21
N SER A 91 -3.08 -37.88 -49.30
CA SER A 91 -4.32 -37.42 -49.94
C SER A 91 -5.54 -38.38 -49.96
N ALA A 92 -6.37 -38.37 -48.90
CA ALA A 92 -7.64 -39.12 -48.89
C ALA A 92 -8.88 -38.39 -48.31
N ARG A 93 -8.86 -37.05 -48.12
CA ARG A 93 -10.05 -36.18 -48.20
C ARG A 93 -9.73 -34.68 -48.13
N GLN A 94 -9.62 -34.04 -49.29
CA GLN A 94 -9.87 -32.60 -49.37
C GLN A 94 -11.34 -32.33 -49.02
N ARG A 95 -11.61 -31.73 -47.86
CA ARG A 95 -12.91 -31.07 -47.62
C ARG A 95 -12.92 -29.72 -48.33
N GLN A 96 -13.12 -29.77 -49.65
CA GLN A 96 -13.69 -28.67 -50.42
C GLN A 96 -14.85 -28.03 -49.61
N PRO A 97 -14.99 -26.70 -49.58
CA PRO A 97 -16.11 -26.06 -48.90
C PRO A 97 -17.40 -26.45 -49.61
N LYS A 98 -18.15 -27.41 -49.03
CA LYS A 98 -19.46 -27.81 -49.55
C LYS A 98 -20.40 -26.60 -49.44
N LYS A 99 -20.56 -25.87 -50.56
CA LYS A 99 -21.75 -25.06 -50.82
C LYS A 99 -22.97 -25.91 -50.44
N ARG A 100 -23.83 -25.41 -49.56
CA ARG A 100 -25.14 -26.04 -49.27
C ARG A 100 -26.01 -25.91 -50.52
N LYS A 101 -25.82 -26.82 -51.49
CA LYS A 101 -26.87 -27.11 -52.47
C LYS A 101 -28.06 -27.63 -51.67
N TRP A 102 -29.06 -26.77 -51.47
CA TRP A 102 -30.42 -27.24 -51.24
C TRP A 102 -30.76 -28.16 -52.42
N GLN A 103 -31.17 -29.39 -52.14
CA GLN A 103 -32.14 -30.06 -53.02
C GLN A 103 -33.51 -29.57 -52.55
N PRO A 104 -34.41 -29.18 -53.46
CA PRO A 104 -35.75 -28.75 -53.07
C PRO A 104 -36.51 -29.95 -52.49
N ALA A 105 -37.32 -29.70 -51.46
CA ALA A 105 -38.39 -30.63 -51.11
C ALA A 105 -39.37 -30.71 -52.29
N SER A 106 -39.85 -31.92 -52.59
CA SER A 106 -40.84 -32.14 -53.65
C SER A 106 -42.15 -31.46 -53.29
N VAL A 107 -42.45 -30.34 -53.97
CA VAL A 107 -43.79 -29.74 -53.94
C VAL A 107 -44.72 -30.68 -54.72
N SER A 108 -45.69 -31.27 -54.03
CA SER A 108 -46.81 -31.95 -54.67
C SER A 108 -47.67 -30.94 -55.43
N GLU A 109 -48.16 -31.34 -56.59
CA GLU A 109 -48.82 -30.42 -57.53
C GLU A 109 -50.08 -29.78 -56.90
N ARG A 110 -50.17 -28.45 -57.04
CA ARG A 110 -51.44 -27.72 -57.03
C ARG A 110 -51.47 -26.78 -58.25
N PRO A 111 -52.63 -26.63 -58.91
CA PRO A 111 -52.72 -25.99 -60.21
C PRO A 111 -52.46 -24.48 -60.16
N ALA A 112 -52.08 -23.91 -61.31
CA ALA A 112 -51.69 -22.51 -61.44
C ALA A 112 -52.86 -21.53 -61.37
N SER A 113 -52.65 -20.38 -60.74
CA SER A 113 -53.50 -19.20 -60.86
C SER A 113 -52.71 -17.90 -60.66
N SER A 114 -52.78 -17.01 -61.65
CA SER A 114 -52.55 -15.54 -61.59
C SER A 114 -51.30 -14.97 -60.91
N ALA A 115 -50.47 -14.33 -61.74
CA ALA A 115 -49.34 -13.45 -61.47
C ALA A 115 -49.32 -12.57 -60.19
N THR A 116 -48.12 -12.34 -59.64
CA THR A 116 -47.61 -10.99 -59.29
C THR A 116 -46.10 -10.98 -58.98
N ASN A 117 -45.43 -9.88 -59.38
CA ASN A 117 -44.14 -9.28 -58.93
C ASN A 117 -42.89 -10.15 -58.64
N PRO A 118 -41.69 -9.72 -59.12
CA PRO A 118 -40.41 -10.28 -58.66
C PRO A 118 -40.07 -9.85 -57.22
N ALA A 119 -39.25 -10.65 -56.53
CA ALA A 119 -38.77 -10.32 -55.19
C ALA A 119 -37.87 -9.07 -55.18
N PRO A 120 -37.92 -8.21 -54.14
CA PRO A 120 -37.11 -7.00 -54.08
C PRO A 120 -35.61 -7.33 -53.99
N GLN A 121 -34.80 -6.70 -54.85
CA GLN A 121 -33.34 -6.73 -54.71
C GLN A 121 -32.96 -5.98 -53.42
N ALA A 122 -32.26 -6.67 -52.51
CA ALA A 122 -31.60 -6.01 -51.40
C ALA A 122 -30.43 -5.17 -51.94
N ASP A 123 -30.43 -3.87 -51.63
CA ASP A 123 -29.32 -2.99 -51.97
C ASP A 123 -28.13 -3.26 -51.02
N TRP A 124 -27.19 -4.07 -51.51
CA TRP A 124 -25.95 -4.39 -50.80
C TRP A 124 -25.09 -3.15 -50.54
N LYS A 125 -25.13 -2.13 -51.42
CA LYS A 125 -24.39 -0.89 -51.20
C LYS A 125 -24.97 -0.11 -50.02
N TYR A 126 -26.29 -0.01 -49.92
CA TYR A 126 -26.96 0.61 -48.77
C TYR A 126 -26.61 -0.09 -47.43
N ILE A 127 -26.41 -1.41 -47.46
CA ILE A 127 -25.95 -2.20 -46.30
C ILE A 127 -24.48 -1.90 -45.97
N ASP A 128 -23.58 -1.93 -46.98
CA ASP A 128 -22.16 -1.64 -46.79
C ASP A 128 -21.92 -0.19 -46.31
N ASP A 129 -22.67 0.78 -46.83
CA ASP A 129 -22.61 2.18 -46.40
C ASP A 129 -23.06 2.33 -44.92
N HIS A 130 -24.09 1.58 -44.47
CA HIS A 130 -24.46 1.51 -43.05
C HIS A 130 -23.36 0.87 -42.18
N LEU A 131 -22.69 -0.18 -42.66
CA LEU A 131 -21.56 -0.80 -41.95
C LEU A 131 -20.36 0.16 -41.85
N VAL A 132 -20.12 0.99 -42.87
CA VAL A 132 -19.12 2.06 -42.83
C VAL A 132 -19.50 3.16 -41.84
N VAL A 133 -20.76 3.61 -41.78
CA VAL A 133 -21.19 4.58 -40.76
C VAL A 133 -21.07 4.01 -39.33
N GLN A 134 -21.40 2.73 -39.12
CA GLN A 134 -21.14 2.07 -37.84
C GLN A 134 -19.63 2.00 -37.51
N ALA A 135 -18.77 1.77 -38.50
CA ALA A 135 -17.31 1.79 -38.34
C ALA A 135 -16.76 3.19 -38.06
N ILE A 136 -17.34 4.24 -38.64
CA ILE A 136 -17.03 5.66 -38.37
C ILE A 136 -17.38 5.99 -36.92
N ILE A 137 -18.61 5.71 -36.48
CA ILE A 137 -19.06 5.88 -35.09
C ILE A 137 -18.09 5.18 -34.12
N ARG A 138 -17.74 3.91 -34.40
CA ARG A 138 -16.80 3.16 -33.56
C ARG A 138 -15.39 3.75 -33.58
N ALA A 139 -14.95 4.34 -34.69
CA ALA A 139 -13.65 5.00 -34.78
C ALA A 139 -13.59 6.26 -33.90
N TYR A 140 -14.62 7.13 -33.93
CA TYR A 140 -14.71 8.29 -33.03
C TYR A 140 -14.74 7.86 -31.55
N GLN A 141 -15.57 6.86 -31.18
CA GLN A 141 -15.57 6.31 -29.81
C GLN A 141 -14.21 5.77 -29.34
N THR A 142 -13.38 5.24 -30.25
CA THR A 142 -12.11 4.57 -29.92
C THR A 142 -10.88 5.49 -30.07
N ARG A 143 -10.98 6.55 -30.88
CA ARG A 143 -9.83 7.39 -31.32
C ARG A 143 -10.09 8.89 -31.34
N GLY A 144 -11.32 9.37 -31.10
CA GLY A 144 -11.65 10.81 -31.15
C GLY A 144 -10.82 11.66 -30.20
N HIS A 145 -10.51 11.14 -29.02
CA HIS A 145 -9.60 11.76 -28.03
C HIS A 145 -8.19 12.09 -28.59
N LEU A 146 -7.74 11.42 -29.66
CA LEU A 146 -6.49 11.73 -30.36
C LEU A 146 -6.57 13.03 -31.20
N ALA A 147 -7.79 13.48 -31.49
CA ALA A 147 -8.11 14.68 -32.27
C ALA A 147 -8.84 15.77 -31.47
N ALA A 148 -9.06 15.56 -30.17
CA ALA A 148 -9.68 16.53 -29.26
C ALA A 148 -8.79 17.78 -29.07
N ASP A 149 -9.41 18.96 -29.00
CA ASP A 149 -8.73 20.26 -28.81
C ASP A 149 -8.43 20.50 -27.32
N LEU A 150 -7.54 19.67 -26.78
CA LEU A 150 -7.21 19.57 -25.36
C LEU A 150 -6.21 20.63 -24.88
N ASP A 151 -5.33 21.13 -25.76
CA ASP A 151 -4.20 21.98 -25.37
C ASP A 151 -4.54 23.49 -25.48
N PRO A 152 -4.73 24.22 -24.35
CA PRO A 152 -4.97 25.66 -24.37
C PRO A 152 -3.80 26.50 -24.94
N LEU A 153 -2.61 25.90 -25.11
CA LEU A 153 -1.46 26.54 -25.75
C LEU A 153 -1.46 26.36 -27.27
N GLY A 154 -2.25 25.42 -27.81
CA GLY A 154 -2.29 25.05 -29.24
C GLY A 154 -0.94 24.58 -29.80
N ILE A 155 -0.04 24.08 -28.95
CA ILE A 155 1.28 23.55 -29.30
C ILE A 155 1.14 22.08 -29.74
N VAL A 156 0.35 21.31 -28.99
CA VAL A 156 0.05 19.89 -29.27
C VAL A 156 -1.23 19.79 -30.10
N GLY A 157 -1.13 20.16 -31.39
CA GLY A 157 -2.23 19.99 -32.34
C GLY A 157 -2.49 18.52 -32.70
N PRO A 158 -3.72 18.14 -33.12
CA PRO A 158 -4.12 16.76 -33.44
C PRO A 158 -3.14 15.92 -34.26
N THR A 159 -2.46 16.55 -35.23
CA THR A 159 -1.54 15.90 -36.19
C THR A 159 -0.10 16.45 -36.13
N GLY A 160 0.29 17.12 -35.04
CA GLY A 160 1.70 17.41 -34.71
C GLY A 160 2.49 18.39 -35.59
N HIS A 161 1.93 18.94 -36.66
CA HIS A 161 2.61 19.88 -37.56
C HIS A 161 1.70 21.05 -37.99
N SER A 162 2.30 22.26 -38.01
CA SER A 162 1.82 23.53 -38.60
C SER A 162 0.50 24.14 -38.07
N PRO A 163 0.57 25.25 -37.30
CA PRO A 163 -0.60 26.06 -36.93
C PRO A 163 -0.89 27.12 -38.01
N ALA A 164 -1.46 26.73 -39.17
CA ALA A 164 -1.57 27.64 -40.33
C ALA A 164 -2.77 27.45 -41.29
N THR A 165 -3.72 26.54 -41.04
CA THR A 165 -4.87 26.32 -41.96
C THR A 165 -6.18 26.03 -41.22
N ASP A 166 -7.30 26.50 -41.78
CA ASP A 166 -8.67 26.27 -41.27
C ASP A 166 -9.18 24.82 -41.45
N ASP A 167 -8.34 23.91 -41.96
CA ASP A 167 -8.68 22.51 -42.30
C ASP A 167 -8.89 21.59 -41.08
N ARG A 168 -9.19 22.14 -39.90
CA ARG A 168 -9.29 21.44 -38.61
C ARG A 168 -10.24 20.23 -38.64
N LYS A 169 -11.44 20.37 -39.23
CA LYS A 169 -12.40 19.25 -39.36
C LYS A 169 -11.84 18.11 -40.22
N LEU A 170 -11.22 18.43 -41.36
CA LEU A 170 -10.65 17.44 -42.27
C LEU A 170 -9.41 16.76 -41.66
N GLN A 171 -8.65 17.47 -40.82
CA GLN A 171 -7.54 16.91 -40.05
C GLN A 171 -8.02 15.98 -38.94
N ALA A 172 -9.08 16.32 -38.18
CA ALA A 172 -9.70 15.43 -37.20
C ALA A 172 -10.23 14.15 -37.87
N THR A 173 -10.94 14.31 -39.00
CA THR A 173 -11.40 13.21 -39.86
C THR A 173 -10.23 12.27 -40.25
N ARG A 174 -9.10 12.82 -40.74
CA ARG A 174 -7.90 12.03 -41.09
C ARG A 174 -7.23 11.35 -39.88
N ALA A 175 -7.26 11.97 -38.71
CA ALA A 175 -6.66 11.41 -37.50
C ALA A 175 -7.47 10.23 -36.94
N VAL A 176 -8.79 10.33 -36.92
CA VAL A 176 -9.72 9.37 -36.32
C VAL A 176 -10.07 8.22 -37.28
N LEU A 177 -10.33 8.51 -38.56
CA LEU A 177 -10.80 7.55 -39.55
C LEU A 177 -9.66 6.86 -40.32
N ARG A 178 -9.99 5.81 -41.07
CA ARG A 178 -9.08 5.14 -42.01
C ARG A 178 -9.36 5.63 -43.42
N GLN A 179 -8.32 5.69 -44.27
CA GLN A 179 -8.43 6.16 -45.66
C GLN A 179 -9.51 5.42 -46.49
N HIS A 180 -9.81 4.16 -46.15
CA HIS A 180 -10.80 3.34 -46.84
C HIS A 180 -12.26 3.81 -46.71
N TYR A 181 -12.57 4.76 -45.80
CA TYR A 181 -13.93 5.29 -45.63
C TYR A 181 -14.20 6.56 -46.44
N SER A 182 -13.26 7.04 -47.26
CA SER A 182 -13.35 8.33 -47.96
C SER A 182 -14.54 8.45 -48.92
N TYR A 183 -14.99 7.35 -49.51
CA TYR A 183 -15.99 7.35 -50.57
C TYR A 183 -17.41 7.72 -50.09
N ILE A 184 -17.71 7.54 -48.80
CA ILE A 184 -19.05 7.79 -48.24
C ILE A 184 -19.33 9.29 -48.03
N PHE A 185 -18.28 10.13 -47.94
CA PHE A 185 -18.42 11.59 -47.80
C PHE A 185 -18.89 12.29 -49.08
N ASN A 186 -19.05 11.55 -50.18
CA ASN A 186 -19.64 12.06 -51.43
C ASN A 186 -21.12 12.46 -51.26
N ASP A 187 -21.83 11.89 -50.29
CA ASP A 187 -23.16 12.37 -49.88
C ASP A 187 -23.24 12.53 -48.35
N LEU A 188 -23.00 13.76 -47.90
CA LEU A 188 -23.13 14.14 -46.48
C LEU A 188 -24.59 14.28 -46.02
N ASN A 189 -25.56 14.27 -46.93
CA ASN A 189 -26.98 14.48 -46.61
C ASN A 189 -27.77 13.15 -46.56
N ALA A 190 -27.20 12.06 -47.08
CA ALA A 190 -27.73 10.70 -46.94
C ALA A 190 -28.08 10.33 -45.49
N LEU A 191 -29.27 9.77 -45.30
CA LEU A 191 -29.82 9.36 -44.00
C LEU A 191 -29.39 7.95 -43.64
N PHE A 192 -28.82 7.80 -42.44
CA PHE A 192 -28.36 6.52 -41.90
C PHE A 192 -29.07 6.20 -40.59
N LYS A 193 -29.47 4.93 -40.41
CA LYS A 193 -29.99 4.43 -39.14
C LYS A 193 -28.86 4.31 -38.12
N LEU A 194 -29.05 4.87 -36.94
CA LEU A 194 -28.06 4.79 -35.87
C LEU A 194 -27.99 3.37 -35.28
N PRO A 195 -26.78 2.81 -35.09
CA PRO A 195 -26.62 1.53 -34.42
C PRO A 195 -26.83 1.68 -32.91
N LYS A 196 -27.41 0.68 -32.25
CA LYS A 196 -27.60 0.61 -30.78
C LYS A 196 -26.31 0.71 -29.93
N SER A 197 -25.15 0.84 -30.58
CA SER A 197 -23.85 1.09 -29.97
C SER A 197 -23.50 2.58 -29.82
N THR A 198 -24.40 3.51 -30.16
CA THR A 198 -24.26 4.95 -29.90
C THR A 198 -25.57 5.58 -29.45
N LEU A 199 -25.50 6.73 -28.76
CA LEU A 199 -26.63 7.51 -28.26
C LEU A 199 -26.64 8.96 -28.80
N ILE A 200 -25.85 9.26 -29.83
CA ILE A 200 -25.79 10.61 -30.45
C ILE A 200 -27.12 11.10 -31.02
N GLY A 201 -28.07 10.21 -31.34
CA GLY A 201 -29.42 10.58 -31.78
C GLY A 201 -30.31 11.08 -30.64
N GLY A 202 -29.98 10.80 -29.37
CA GLY A 202 -30.96 10.92 -28.29
C GLY A 202 -32.11 9.94 -28.53
N ASP A 203 -33.25 10.47 -28.99
CA ASP A 203 -34.44 9.71 -29.36
C ASP A 203 -34.60 9.55 -30.90
N GLU A 204 -33.73 10.18 -31.70
CA GLU A 204 -33.71 10.08 -33.17
C GLU A 204 -33.07 8.75 -33.64
N GLU A 205 -33.81 7.89 -34.35
CA GLU A 205 -33.26 6.64 -34.91
C GLU A 205 -32.42 6.83 -36.18
N PHE A 206 -32.60 7.94 -36.91
CA PHE A 206 -31.94 8.22 -38.19
C PHE A 206 -31.37 9.64 -38.20
N LEU A 207 -30.17 9.81 -38.75
CA LEU A 207 -29.54 11.12 -38.94
C LEU A 207 -28.84 11.22 -40.31
N PRO A 208 -28.73 12.44 -40.90
CA PRO A 208 -27.84 12.68 -42.04
C PRO A 208 -26.38 12.46 -41.63
N LEU A 209 -25.55 11.92 -42.53
CA LEU A 209 -24.12 11.69 -42.28
C LEU A 209 -23.39 12.95 -41.75
N ARG A 210 -23.75 14.14 -42.24
CA ARG A 210 -23.26 15.44 -41.74
C ARG A 210 -23.46 15.59 -40.25
N GLU A 211 -24.68 15.36 -39.75
CA GLU A 211 -25.01 15.55 -38.34
C GLU A 211 -24.50 14.39 -37.46
N ILE A 212 -24.35 13.19 -38.02
CA ILE A 212 -23.61 12.09 -37.36
C ILE A 212 -22.16 12.53 -37.08
N LEU A 213 -21.45 13.02 -38.10
CA LEU A 213 -20.07 13.48 -37.96
C LEU A 213 -19.97 14.67 -37.01
N ASP A 214 -20.83 15.68 -37.18
CA ASP A 214 -20.85 16.87 -36.33
C ASP A 214 -21.15 16.54 -34.86
N ARG A 215 -22.07 15.62 -34.55
CA ARG A 215 -22.31 15.16 -33.17
C ARG A 215 -21.13 14.36 -32.62
N LEU A 216 -20.54 13.45 -33.40
CA LEU A 216 -19.34 12.70 -32.98
C LEU A 216 -18.14 13.63 -32.72
N GLU A 217 -17.95 14.67 -33.52
CA GLU A 217 -16.90 15.68 -33.31
C GLU A 217 -17.15 16.52 -32.05
N ARG A 218 -18.39 17.01 -31.84
CA ARG A 218 -18.78 17.74 -30.62
C ARG A 218 -18.53 16.90 -29.34
N VAL A 219 -18.76 15.59 -29.40
CA VAL A 219 -18.66 14.67 -28.24
C VAL A 219 -17.23 14.18 -27.97
N TYR A 220 -16.49 13.80 -29.02
CA TYR A 220 -15.20 13.10 -28.87
C TYR A 220 -13.98 13.88 -29.35
N CYS A 221 -14.16 14.98 -30.09
CA CYS A 221 -13.08 15.81 -30.66
C CYS A 221 -13.16 17.29 -30.24
N GLY A 222 -14.06 17.65 -29.33
CA GLY A 222 -14.15 18.99 -28.74
C GLY A 222 -13.10 19.22 -27.65
N HIS A 223 -13.42 20.05 -26.66
CA HIS A 223 -12.57 20.27 -25.47
C HIS A 223 -12.52 19.08 -24.49
N ILE A 224 -13.19 17.96 -24.81
CA ILE A 224 -13.17 16.71 -24.04
C ILE A 224 -12.68 15.57 -24.94
N GLY A 225 -11.72 14.79 -24.44
CA GLY A 225 -11.33 13.49 -24.98
C GLY A 225 -11.71 12.40 -23.99
N VAL A 226 -12.56 11.46 -24.40
CA VAL A 226 -13.05 10.38 -23.54
C VAL A 226 -12.38 9.05 -23.91
N GLU A 227 -11.50 8.54 -23.03
CA GLU A 227 -10.95 7.19 -23.17
C GLU A 227 -11.68 6.21 -22.26
N TYR A 228 -12.43 5.29 -22.88
CA TYR A 228 -13.26 4.30 -22.19
C TYR A 228 -13.34 2.93 -22.87
N MET A 229 -12.80 2.79 -24.09
CA MET A 229 -13.00 1.60 -24.93
C MET A 229 -12.15 0.38 -24.54
N MET A 230 -11.27 0.53 -23.54
CA MET A 230 -10.60 -0.58 -22.84
C MET A 230 -11.52 -1.27 -21.82
N ILE A 231 -12.61 -0.63 -21.39
CA ILE A 231 -13.57 -1.24 -20.45
C ILE A 231 -14.31 -2.38 -21.13
N THR A 232 -14.08 -3.60 -20.64
CA THR A 232 -14.67 -4.84 -21.15
C THR A 232 -16.18 -4.98 -20.90
N SER A 233 -16.71 -4.26 -19.91
CA SER A 233 -18.12 -4.32 -19.52
C SER A 233 -18.98 -3.38 -20.36
N ILE A 234 -19.75 -3.96 -21.30
CA ILE A 234 -20.66 -3.22 -22.20
C ILE A 234 -21.63 -2.30 -21.43
N HIS A 235 -22.13 -2.71 -20.26
CA HIS A 235 -22.99 -1.86 -19.42
C HIS A 235 -22.26 -0.60 -18.92
N LYS A 236 -20.99 -0.71 -18.52
CA LYS A 236 -20.17 0.44 -18.11
C LYS A 236 -19.88 1.36 -19.30
N SER A 237 -19.55 0.80 -20.46
CA SER A 237 -19.29 1.56 -21.68
C SER A 237 -20.55 2.27 -22.20
N ASN A 238 -21.71 1.62 -22.12
CA ASN A 238 -23.00 2.23 -22.44
C ASN A 238 -23.37 3.35 -21.46
N TRP A 239 -23.11 3.20 -20.16
CA TRP A 239 -23.33 4.29 -19.22
C TRP A 239 -22.45 5.51 -19.50
N ILE A 240 -21.19 5.32 -19.90
CA ILE A 240 -20.33 6.43 -20.33
C ILE A 240 -20.90 7.12 -21.58
N ARG A 241 -21.44 6.36 -22.55
CA ARG A 241 -22.19 6.94 -23.69
C ARG A 241 -23.41 7.76 -23.24
N GLU A 242 -24.17 7.29 -22.25
CA GLU A 242 -25.29 8.05 -21.70
C GLU A 242 -24.86 9.40 -21.09
N GLN A 243 -23.62 9.51 -20.59
CA GLN A 243 -23.09 10.74 -19.99
C GLN A 243 -22.42 11.71 -20.99
N PHE A 244 -22.09 11.26 -22.20
CA PHE A 244 -21.33 12.07 -23.18
C PHE A 244 -21.97 12.15 -24.58
N GLU A 245 -22.53 11.06 -25.12
CA GLU A 245 -23.07 11.06 -26.50
C GLU A 245 -24.46 11.71 -26.60
N LYS A 246 -25.29 11.64 -25.54
CA LYS A 246 -26.67 12.15 -25.60
C LYS A 246 -26.70 13.68 -25.83
N PRO A 247 -27.54 14.19 -26.76
CA PRO A 247 -27.69 15.63 -26.98
C PRO A 247 -27.99 16.40 -25.68
N GLY A 248 -27.27 17.50 -25.46
CA GLY A 248 -27.53 18.45 -24.36
C GLY A 248 -27.01 18.06 -22.98
N VAL A 249 -26.29 16.94 -22.79
CA VAL A 249 -25.79 16.52 -21.47
C VAL A 249 -24.83 17.50 -20.78
N ILE A 250 -24.20 18.41 -21.53
CA ILE A 250 -23.26 19.44 -21.04
C ILE A 250 -23.99 20.79 -20.80
N ASN A 251 -25.32 20.86 -20.95
CA ASN A 251 -26.07 22.12 -20.82
C ASN A 251 -26.24 22.55 -19.35
N PHE A 252 -25.39 23.45 -18.87
CA PHE A 252 -25.49 24.06 -17.54
C PHE A 252 -26.55 25.17 -17.47
N LYS A 253 -27.29 25.21 -16.35
CA LYS A 253 -28.23 26.31 -16.05
C LYS A 253 -27.46 27.63 -15.76
N PRO A 254 -28.06 28.81 -15.96
CA PRO A 254 -27.42 30.11 -15.68
C PRO A 254 -26.79 30.21 -14.28
N GLU A 255 -27.46 29.70 -13.25
CA GLU A 255 -26.95 29.71 -11.87
C GLU A 255 -25.79 28.71 -11.64
N GLU A 256 -25.73 27.61 -12.40
CA GLU A 256 -24.55 26.74 -12.39
C GLU A 256 -23.36 27.44 -13.06
N LYS A 257 -23.57 28.07 -14.23
CA LYS A 257 -22.55 28.86 -14.93
C LYS A 257 -21.98 29.98 -14.02
N LYS A 258 -22.85 30.73 -13.33
CA LYS A 258 -22.44 31.74 -12.32
C LYS A 258 -21.63 31.13 -11.18
N LEU A 259 -22.05 29.99 -10.63
CA LEU A 259 -21.35 29.28 -9.56
C LEU A 259 -19.96 28.75 -9.99
N ILE A 260 -19.81 28.35 -11.25
CA ILE A 260 -18.51 27.98 -11.85
C ILE A 260 -17.60 29.21 -11.89
N LEU A 261 -18.09 30.35 -12.40
CA LEU A 261 -17.33 31.61 -12.42
C LEU A 261 -16.96 32.09 -11.00
N GLU A 262 -17.86 31.94 -10.02
CA GLU A 262 -17.58 32.31 -8.63
C GLU A 262 -16.42 31.48 -8.03
N ARG A 263 -16.44 30.16 -8.24
CA ARG A 263 -15.36 29.25 -7.80
C ARG A 263 -14.03 29.57 -8.48
N LEU A 264 -14.07 29.85 -9.78
CA LEU A 264 -12.90 30.15 -10.60
C LEU A 264 -12.30 31.53 -10.27
N THR A 265 -13.14 32.53 -10.01
CA THR A 265 -12.73 33.88 -9.56
C THR A 265 -12.04 33.83 -8.20
N ARG A 266 -12.55 33.04 -7.25
CA ARG A 266 -11.90 32.76 -5.97
C ARG A 266 -10.54 32.06 -6.14
N SER A 267 -10.43 31.15 -7.11
CA SER A 267 -9.17 30.44 -7.38
C SER A 267 -8.08 31.39 -7.89
N THR A 268 -8.33 32.07 -9.01
CA THR A 268 -7.33 32.96 -9.65
C THR A 268 -7.09 34.23 -8.83
N GLY A 269 -8.11 34.75 -8.15
CA GLY A 269 -7.98 35.89 -7.24
C GLY A 269 -7.00 35.60 -6.09
N PHE A 270 -6.97 34.37 -5.59
CA PHE A 270 -6.06 33.98 -4.51
C PHE A 270 -4.60 33.92 -4.98
N GLU A 271 -4.34 33.32 -6.15
CA GLU A 271 -2.99 33.28 -6.73
C GLU A 271 -2.48 34.68 -7.07
N ASN A 272 -3.31 35.52 -7.69
CA ASN A 272 -3.00 36.93 -7.98
C ASN A 272 -2.65 37.70 -6.70
N PHE A 273 -3.39 37.44 -5.61
CA PHE A 273 -3.13 38.07 -4.31
C PHE A 273 -1.79 37.63 -3.70
N LEU A 274 -1.50 36.31 -3.71
CA LEU A 274 -0.21 35.80 -3.25
C LEU A 274 0.95 36.35 -4.10
N ALA A 275 0.81 36.39 -5.43
CA ALA A 275 1.80 36.96 -6.34
C ALA A 275 2.07 38.45 -6.05
N LYS A 276 1.03 39.23 -5.71
CA LYS A 276 1.10 40.67 -5.40
C LYS A 276 1.70 40.96 -4.02
N LYS A 277 1.50 40.08 -3.02
CA LYS A 277 1.94 40.29 -1.63
C LYS A 277 3.27 39.60 -1.29
N TYR A 278 3.59 38.50 -1.97
CA TYR A 278 4.72 37.62 -1.68
C TYR A 278 5.41 37.19 -2.99
N SER A 279 5.87 38.15 -3.78
CA SER A 279 6.43 37.92 -5.13
C SER A 279 7.71 37.09 -5.16
N SER A 280 8.54 37.15 -4.10
CA SER A 280 9.78 36.37 -3.94
C SER A 280 9.57 34.98 -3.32
N GLU A 281 8.38 34.68 -2.82
CA GLU A 281 8.11 33.46 -2.05
C GLU A 281 7.63 32.32 -2.93
N LYS A 282 8.29 31.16 -2.79
CA LYS A 282 7.88 29.92 -3.46
C LYS A 282 6.54 29.44 -2.89
N ARG A 283 5.50 29.46 -3.74
CA ARG A 283 4.12 29.06 -3.40
C ARG A 283 3.59 27.89 -4.22
N PHE A 284 4.20 27.60 -5.37
CA PHE A 284 3.75 26.58 -6.33
C PHE A 284 2.30 26.80 -6.80
N GLY A 285 2.01 28.03 -7.23
CA GLY A 285 0.67 28.53 -7.55
C GLY A 285 -0.03 27.75 -8.66
N LEU A 286 -1.36 27.69 -8.59
CA LEU A 286 -2.18 26.89 -9.52
C LEU A 286 -2.24 27.47 -10.95
N GLU A 287 -1.93 28.76 -11.12
CA GLU A 287 -2.07 29.57 -12.34
C GLU A 287 -1.81 28.82 -13.67
N GLY A 288 -2.84 28.74 -14.51
CA GLY A 288 -2.87 27.95 -15.74
C GLY A 288 -3.53 26.57 -15.61
N CYS A 289 -3.88 26.17 -14.38
CA CYS A 289 -4.70 25.00 -14.04
C CYS A 289 -5.82 25.36 -13.03
N ASP A 290 -6.18 26.65 -12.92
CA ASP A 290 -7.13 27.23 -11.94
C ASP A 290 -8.47 26.49 -11.81
N ILE A 291 -8.92 25.89 -12.92
CA ILE A 291 -10.17 25.12 -13.02
C ILE A 291 -10.20 23.87 -12.11
N MET A 292 -9.04 23.41 -11.62
CA MET A 292 -8.94 22.33 -10.63
C MET A 292 -9.75 22.62 -9.35
N ILE A 293 -9.85 23.88 -8.92
CA ILE A 293 -10.62 24.26 -7.72
C ILE A 293 -12.13 24.07 -7.95
N PRO A 294 -12.75 24.60 -9.02
CA PRO A 294 -14.11 24.21 -9.43
C PRO A 294 -14.33 22.69 -9.61
N VAL A 295 -13.38 21.97 -10.22
CA VAL A 295 -13.44 20.50 -10.43
C VAL A 295 -13.51 19.73 -9.11
N MET A 296 -12.54 19.96 -8.20
CA MET A 296 -12.53 19.35 -6.86
C MET A 296 -13.80 19.71 -6.09
N LYS A 297 -14.27 20.96 -6.22
CA LYS A 297 -15.53 21.40 -5.61
C LYS A 297 -16.74 20.65 -6.16
N GLU A 298 -16.84 20.39 -7.47
CA GLU A 298 -17.96 19.64 -8.04
C GLU A 298 -17.93 18.17 -7.64
N ILE A 299 -16.75 17.52 -7.66
CA ILE A 299 -16.61 16.13 -7.22
C ILE A 299 -17.12 15.96 -5.78
N ILE A 300 -16.71 16.85 -4.87
CA ILE A 300 -17.16 16.82 -3.47
C ILE A 300 -18.67 17.03 -3.36
N ASP A 301 -19.24 17.96 -4.13
CA ASP A 301 -20.67 18.29 -4.04
C ASP A 301 -21.56 17.17 -4.60
N GLN A 302 -21.18 16.55 -5.71
CA GLN A 302 -21.92 15.42 -6.29
C GLN A 302 -21.73 14.15 -5.46
N SER A 303 -20.52 13.85 -4.99
CA SER A 303 -20.27 12.67 -4.13
C SER A 303 -21.04 12.75 -2.80
N ASN A 304 -21.11 13.92 -2.18
CA ASN A 304 -21.85 14.14 -0.93
C ASN A 304 -23.38 14.15 -1.14
N LYS A 305 -23.87 14.56 -2.32
CA LYS A 305 -25.27 14.28 -2.73
C LYS A 305 -25.51 12.76 -2.78
N CYS A 306 -24.62 12.00 -3.42
CA CYS A 306 -24.68 10.53 -3.55
C CYS A 306 -24.50 9.74 -2.23
N GLY A 307 -23.99 10.36 -1.15
CA GLY A 307 -23.91 9.72 0.17
C GLY A 307 -22.56 9.84 0.90
N VAL A 308 -21.51 10.33 0.24
CA VAL A 308 -20.17 10.43 0.83
C VAL A 308 -20.14 11.43 1.99
N GLU A 309 -19.80 10.94 3.18
CA GLU A 309 -19.62 11.70 4.43
C GLU A 309 -18.18 12.25 4.59
N SER A 310 -17.18 11.52 4.10
CA SER A 310 -15.74 11.83 4.28
C SER A 310 -14.99 11.83 2.95
N VAL A 311 -14.16 12.85 2.72
CA VAL A 311 -13.27 12.96 1.55
C VAL A 311 -11.82 13.04 2.03
N HIS A 312 -11.01 12.04 1.64
CA HIS A 312 -9.61 11.91 2.02
C HIS A 312 -8.74 12.31 0.82
N ILE A 313 -7.91 13.34 0.99
CA ILE A 313 -7.18 14.01 -0.08
C ILE A 313 -5.68 13.76 0.07
N GLY A 314 -5.08 13.18 -0.96
CA GLY A 314 -3.63 13.18 -1.19
C GLY A 314 -3.30 14.16 -2.31
N MET A 315 -2.32 15.04 -2.12
CA MET A 315 -1.88 15.94 -3.19
C MET A 315 -0.43 16.40 -3.08
N ALA A 316 0.15 16.73 -4.23
CA ALA A 316 1.45 17.38 -4.34
C ALA A 316 1.42 18.88 -3.93
N HIS A 317 2.49 19.61 -4.26
CA HIS A 317 2.63 21.05 -3.98
C HIS A 317 1.70 21.95 -4.82
N ARG A 318 1.42 21.58 -6.08
CA ARG A 318 0.78 22.47 -7.07
C ARG A 318 -0.62 22.90 -6.62
N GLY A 319 -0.79 24.20 -6.38
CA GLY A 319 -2.05 24.79 -5.92
C GLY A 319 -2.51 24.39 -4.52
N ARG A 320 -1.66 23.74 -3.69
CA ARG A 320 -2.10 23.23 -2.36
C ARG A 320 -2.67 24.32 -1.46
N LEU A 321 -2.05 25.50 -1.43
CA LEU A 321 -2.53 26.64 -0.64
C LEU A 321 -3.93 27.08 -1.08
N ASN A 322 -4.22 27.00 -2.40
CA ASN A 322 -5.51 27.31 -2.99
C ASN A 322 -6.56 26.24 -2.63
N VAL A 323 -6.19 24.95 -2.64
CA VAL A 323 -7.04 23.86 -2.15
C VAL A 323 -7.40 24.05 -0.67
N LEU A 324 -6.42 24.37 0.18
CA LEU A 324 -6.65 24.64 1.61
C LEU A 324 -7.63 25.81 1.81
N ALA A 325 -7.46 26.91 1.09
CA ALA A 325 -8.31 28.11 1.18
C ALA A 325 -9.73 27.90 0.60
N ASN A 326 -9.82 27.42 -0.65
CA ASN A 326 -11.04 27.46 -1.44
C ASN A 326 -11.82 26.14 -1.47
N VAL A 327 -11.16 24.99 -1.32
CA VAL A 327 -11.82 23.67 -1.23
C VAL A 327 -12.06 23.28 0.22
N CYS A 328 -11.02 23.26 1.06
CA CYS A 328 -11.13 22.82 2.45
C CYS A 328 -11.81 23.87 3.34
N ARG A 329 -11.53 25.16 3.12
CA ARG A 329 -11.93 26.32 3.95
C ARG A 329 -11.10 26.51 5.23
N LYS A 330 -9.80 26.18 5.20
CA LYS A 330 -8.88 26.62 6.26
C LYS A 330 -8.89 28.16 6.34
N PRO A 331 -8.92 28.78 7.53
CA PRO A 331 -8.96 30.24 7.65
C PRO A 331 -7.81 30.92 6.92
N MET A 332 -8.15 31.84 6.01
CA MET A 332 -7.20 32.46 5.09
C MET A 332 -6.02 33.12 5.82
N LYS A 333 -6.29 33.77 6.96
CA LYS A 333 -5.28 34.40 7.83
C LYS A 333 -4.23 33.43 8.37
N GLU A 334 -4.58 32.17 8.64
CA GLU A 334 -3.62 31.15 9.08
C GLU A 334 -2.69 30.75 7.93
N ILE A 335 -3.22 30.60 6.71
CA ILE A 335 -2.43 30.30 5.51
C ILE A 335 -1.45 31.46 5.23
N LEU A 336 -1.95 32.69 5.25
CA LEU A 336 -1.14 33.89 5.01
C LEU A 336 -0.09 34.11 6.10
N SER A 337 -0.37 33.73 7.36
CA SER A 337 0.62 33.84 8.45
C SER A 337 1.84 32.92 8.26
N GLN A 338 1.73 31.84 7.48
CA GLN A 338 2.85 30.95 7.13
C GLN A 338 3.80 31.53 6.07
N PHE A 339 3.59 32.78 5.65
CA PHE A 339 4.56 33.59 4.90
C PHE A 339 5.30 34.60 5.81
N HIS A 340 5.04 34.56 7.12
CA HIS A 340 5.74 35.35 8.13
C HIS A 340 6.57 34.41 9.04
N GLY A 341 7.61 34.94 9.68
CA GLY A 341 8.33 34.21 10.73
C GLY A 341 7.45 34.03 11.97
N LEU A 342 6.88 32.83 12.15
CA LEU A 342 6.07 32.47 13.32
C LEU A 342 6.86 31.59 14.29
N ARG A 343 6.61 31.73 15.59
CA ARG A 343 7.16 30.82 16.61
C ARG A 343 6.21 29.63 16.83
N ALA A 344 6.74 28.41 16.85
CA ALA A 344 5.98 27.24 17.30
C ALA A 344 5.60 27.39 18.80
N SER A 345 4.50 26.77 19.21
CA SER A 345 4.02 26.77 20.61
C SER A 345 3.70 25.38 21.15
N ASP A 346 4.08 24.34 20.40
CA ASP A 346 4.06 22.93 20.72
C ASP A 346 5.29 22.24 20.07
N TRP A 347 5.54 20.98 20.43
CA TRP A 347 6.72 20.22 19.98
C TRP A 347 6.64 19.83 18.49
N GLY A 348 7.80 19.58 17.89
CA GLY A 348 7.98 19.14 16.50
C GLY A 348 8.84 20.14 15.69
N SER A 349 9.57 19.64 14.70
CA SER A 349 10.41 20.44 13.79
C SER A 349 9.60 21.38 12.89
N GLY A 350 8.32 21.09 12.72
CA GLY A 350 7.51 21.63 11.65
C GLY A 350 7.85 21.01 10.29
N ASP A 351 7.19 21.51 9.24
CA ASP A 351 7.48 21.23 7.84
C ASP A 351 7.05 22.45 6.98
N VAL A 352 7.44 22.48 5.70
CA VAL A 352 7.14 23.60 4.81
C VAL A 352 5.64 23.74 4.51
N LYS A 353 5.20 25.00 4.32
CA LYS A 353 3.78 25.41 4.17
C LYS A 353 2.93 24.59 3.18
N TYR A 354 3.56 23.97 2.17
CA TYR A 354 2.92 23.15 1.13
C TYR A 354 3.02 21.62 1.33
N HIS A 355 3.43 21.14 2.51
CA HIS A 355 3.35 19.74 2.94
C HIS A 355 2.23 19.47 3.95
N LEU A 356 1.75 20.53 4.61
CA LEU A 356 0.97 20.44 5.84
C LEU A 356 -0.40 19.77 5.64
N GLY A 357 -0.78 18.93 6.61
CA GLY A 357 -2.09 18.28 6.66
C GLY A 357 -3.20 19.21 7.17
N LEU A 358 -4.44 18.71 7.13
CA LEU A 358 -5.62 19.40 7.64
C LEU A 358 -6.75 18.39 7.92
N PHE A 359 -7.48 18.58 9.02
CA PHE A 359 -8.81 18.01 9.22
C PHE A 359 -9.84 19.15 9.33
N THR A 360 -11.00 19.01 8.69
CA THR A 360 -12.12 19.94 8.86
C THR A 360 -13.47 19.26 8.62
N GLU A 361 -14.48 19.61 9.43
CA GLU A 361 -15.88 19.27 9.18
C GLU A 361 -16.67 20.55 8.90
N ARG A 362 -17.52 20.53 7.87
CA ARG A 362 -18.39 21.66 7.54
C ARG A 362 -19.64 21.25 6.76
N LEU A 363 -20.70 22.04 6.91
CA LEU A 363 -21.89 21.95 6.07
C LEU A 363 -21.52 22.25 4.59
N ASN A 364 -21.97 21.38 3.69
CA ASN A 364 -21.89 21.61 2.26
C ASN A 364 -23.18 22.28 1.75
N ARG A 365 -23.08 23.57 1.38
CA ARG A 365 -24.21 24.39 0.92
C ARG A 365 -24.86 23.92 -0.40
N GLN A 366 -24.26 22.98 -1.12
CA GLN A 366 -24.80 22.45 -2.40
C GLN A 366 -25.58 21.13 -2.25
N SER A 367 -25.51 20.49 -1.08
CA SER A 367 -26.22 19.26 -0.72
C SER A 367 -27.06 19.40 0.56
N ASN A 368 -26.79 20.46 1.34
CA ASN A 368 -27.24 20.69 2.71
C ASN A 368 -26.92 19.54 3.69
N LYS A 369 -25.83 18.80 3.46
CA LYS A 369 -25.29 17.77 4.35
C LYS A 369 -23.91 18.17 4.87
N ASN A 370 -23.49 17.66 6.02
CA ASN A 370 -22.09 17.78 6.44
C ASN A 370 -21.17 16.99 5.51
N VAL A 371 -19.93 17.46 5.40
CA VAL A 371 -18.81 16.73 4.80
C VAL A 371 -17.56 16.95 5.64
N ARG A 372 -16.84 15.87 5.92
CA ARG A 372 -15.49 15.89 6.51
C ARG A 372 -14.47 15.86 5.39
N ILE A 373 -13.47 16.73 5.46
CA ILE A 373 -12.39 16.83 4.49
C ILE A 373 -11.08 16.68 5.25
N THR A 374 -10.32 15.67 4.85
CA THR A 374 -9.03 15.30 5.42
C THR A 374 -7.98 15.47 4.33
N VAL A 375 -6.99 16.35 4.53
CA VAL A 375 -5.81 16.44 3.67
C VAL A 375 -4.65 15.80 4.42
N VAL A 376 -4.09 14.73 3.87
CA VAL A 376 -2.97 14.01 4.48
C VAL A 376 -1.69 14.82 4.33
N ALA A 377 -0.86 14.87 5.36
CA ALA A 377 0.47 15.49 5.30
C ALA A 377 1.42 14.63 4.47
N ASN A 378 2.33 15.25 3.71
CA ASN A 378 3.20 14.51 2.79
C ASN A 378 4.58 15.15 2.61
N PRO A 379 5.62 14.37 2.30
CA PRO A 379 6.93 14.90 1.93
C PRO A 379 6.93 15.52 0.52
N SER A 380 8.09 16.07 0.13
CA SER A 380 8.40 16.44 -1.27
C SER A 380 8.46 15.23 -2.22
N HIS A 381 8.59 14.01 -1.70
CA HIS A 381 8.60 12.77 -2.47
C HIS A 381 7.20 12.55 -3.06
N LEU A 382 7.04 12.95 -4.32
CA LEU A 382 5.76 12.95 -5.03
C LEU A 382 5.16 11.55 -5.09
N GLU A 383 3.83 11.47 -5.06
CA GLU A 383 3.04 10.23 -5.17
C GLU A 383 3.14 9.23 -3.99
N TYR A 384 4.16 9.29 -3.12
CA TYR A 384 4.26 8.39 -1.95
C TYR A 384 3.16 8.61 -0.89
N VAL A 385 2.42 9.72 -0.95
CA VAL A 385 1.21 9.94 -0.13
C VAL A 385 -0.01 9.13 -0.61
N ASN A 386 -0.03 8.71 -1.89
CA ASN A 386 -1.16 8.00 -2.49
C ASN A 386 -1.56 6.73 -1.70
N PRO A 387 -0.65 5.77 -1.40
CA PRO A 387 -1.01 4.59 -0.62
C PRO A 387 -1.43 4.94 0.82
N VAL A 388 -0.80 5.95 1.44
CA VAL A 388 -1.14 6.42 2.80
C VAL A 388 -2.57 6.95 2.87
N VAL A 389 -3.02 7.67 1.84
CA VAL A 389 -4.41 8.16 1.73
C VAL A 389 -5.38 7.00 1.53
N LEU A 390 -5.05 6.03 0.68
CA LEU A 390 -5.88 4.85 0.44
C LEU A 390 -6.05 4.00 1.71
N GLY A 391 -4.96 3.75 2.44
CA GLY A 391 -4.98 3.02 3.71
C GLY A 391 -5.78 3.74 4.80
N LYS A 392 -5.60 5.07 4.94
CA LYS A 392 -6.38 5.89 5.88
C LYS A 392 -7.88 5.91 5.52
N ALA A 393 -8.21 5.92 4.23
CA ALA A 393 -9.58 5.83 3.75
C ALA A 393 -10.20 4.44 4.02
N ARG A 394 -9.46 3.34 3.80
CA ARG A 394 -9.89 1.97 4.13
C ARG A 394 -10.16 1.80 5.63
N ALA A 395 -9.30 2.34 6.49
CA ALA A 395 -9.50 2.31 7.93
C ALA A 395 -10.73 3.14 8.37
N GLU A 396 -10.97 4.31 7.77
CA GLU A 396 -12.20 5.09 8.01
C GLU A 396 -13.45 4.33 7.54
N MET A 397 -13.38 3.58 6.43
CA MET A 397 -14.48 2.71 5.98
C MET A 397 -14.78 1.61 7.00
N PHE A 398 -13.76 0.88 7.45
CA PHE A 398 -13.88 -0.19 8.44
C PHE A 398 -14.56 0.31 9.73
N HIS A 399 -14.06 1.40 10.31
CA HIS A 399 -14.60 1.98 11.55
C HIS A 399 -15.99 2.63 11.40
N ARG A 400 -16.51 2.76 10.17
CA ARG A 400 -17.88 3.22 9.87
C ARG A 400 -18.86 2.10 9.49
N GLY A 401 -18.40 0.86 9.38
CA GLY A 401 -19.16 -0.22 8.75
C GLY A 401 -19.44 0.03 7.26
N ASP A 402 -18.63 0.85 6.59
CA ASP A 402 -18.79 1.23 5.19
C ASP A 402 -18.19 0.18 4.24
N TYR A 403 -18.61 -1.09 4.38
CA TYR A 403 -18.10 -2.23 3.63
C TYR A 403 -18.40 -2.20 2.11
N GLN A 404 -19.04 -1.12 1.63
CA GLN A 404 -19.34 -0.84 0.22
C GLN A 404 -18.67 0.47 -0.27
N GLY A 405 -17.98 1.20 0.62
CA GLY A 405 -17.31 2.47 0.32
C GLY A 405 -18.23 3.62 -0.09
N ASN A 406 -19.50 3.61 0.34
CA ASN A 406 -20.49 4.64 0.01
C ASN A 406 -20.28 5.95 0.76
N LYS A 407 -19.69 5.90 1.96
CA LYS A 407 -19.52 7.04 2.88
C LYS A 407 -18.14 7.68 2.81
N VAL A 408 -17.11 6.94 2.39
CA VAL A 408 -15.73 7.45 2.33
C VAL A 408 -15.24 7.47 0.87
N LEU A 409 -14.64 8.58 0.46
CA LEU A 409 -14.06 8.79 -0.86
C LEU A 409 -12.58 9.19 -0.75
N PRO A 410 -11.62 8.40 -1.27
CA PRO A 410 -10.29 8.92 -1.57
C PRO A 410 -10.30 9.75 -2.87
N MET A 411 -9.57 10.87 -2.84
CA MET A 411 -9.30 11.74 -3.98
C MET A 411 -7.80 12.02 -4.03
N LEU A 412 -7.17 11.79 -5.17
CA LEU A 412 -5.73 11.97 -5.35
C LEU A 412 -5.46 13.01 -6.44
N ILE A 413 -4.53 13.94 -6.17
CA ILE A 413 -4.19 15.05 -7.07
C ILE A 413 -2.71 15.02 -7.42
N HIS A 414 -2.44 14.88 -8.72
CA HIS A 414 -1.14 14.52 -9.28
C HIS A 414 -0.58 15.60 -10.21
N GLY A 415 0.74 15.61 -10.41
CA GLY A 415 1.36 16.30 -11.55
C GLY A 415 1.52 15.35 -12.74
N ASP A 416 1.52 15.86 -13.98
CA ASP A 416 1.63 15.01 -15.17
C ASP A 416 2.90 14.15 -15.18
N ALA A 417 4.06 14.76 -14.97
CA ALA A 417 5.34 14.05 -14.96
C ALA A 417 5.52 13.08 -13.77
N SER A 418 4.86 13.32 -12.63
CA SER A 418 4.94 12.42 -11.47
C SER A 418 3.97 11.25 -11.59
N PHE A 419 2.76 11.47 -12.12
CA PHE A 419 1.76 10.43 -12.35
C PHE A 419 2.26 9.31 -13.28
N CYS A 420 2.98 9.66 -14.35
CA CYS A 420 3.59 8.67 -15.25
C CYS A 420 5.01 8.22 -14.85
N GLY A 421 5.65 8.90 -13.89
CA GLY A 421 7.08 8.73 -13.59
C GLY A 421 7.39 8.01 -12.26
N GLN A 422 6.43 7.83 -11.36
CA GLN A 422 6.66 7.18 -10.05
C GLN A 422 5.96 5.81 -9.96
N GLY A 423 6.73 4.74 -9.71
CA GLY A 423 6.21 3.37 -9.63
C GLY A 423 5.10 3.17 -8.59
N VAL A 424 5.16 3.90 -7.48
CA VAL A 424 4.13 3.88 -6.42
C VAL A 424 2.73 4.30 -6.92
N VAL A 425 2.61 5.02 -8.04
CA VAL A 425 1.32 5.32 -8.69
C VAL A 425 0.69 4.06 -9.27
N TYR A 426 1.47 3.27 -10.02
CA TYR A 426 1.04 1.98 -10.56
C TYR A 426 0.63 1.04 -9.43
N GLU A 427 1.46 0.92 -8.38
CA GLU A 427 1.16 0.06 -7.23
C GLU A 427 -0.10 0.50 -6.47
N SER A 428 -0.31 1.82 -6.31
CA SER A 428 -1.52 2.37 -5.67
C SER A 428 -2.79 2.06 -6.46
N ILE A 429 -2.77 2.26 -7.78
CA ILE A 429 -3.92 1.99 -8.66
C ILE A 429 -4.17 0.48 -8.77
N HIS A 430 -3.12 -0.34 -8.76
CA HIS A 430 -3.22 -1.81 -8.76
C HIS A 430 -3.97 -2.36 -7.54
N MET A 431 -3.90 -1.70 -6.37
CA MET A 431 -4.66 -2.10 -5.17
C MET A 431 -6.19 -1.87 -5.27
N SER A 432 -6.67 -1.07 -6.22
CA SER A 432 -8.07 -0.59 -6.27
C SER A 432 -9.14 -1.70 -6.25
N ASP A 433 -8.83 -2.88 -6.78
CA ASP A 433 -9.72 -4.05 -6.84
C ASP A 433 -9.30 -5.23 -5.94
N LEU A 434 -8.20 -5.11 -5.17
CA LEU A 434 -7.75 -6.17 -4.27
C LEU A 434 -8.64 -6.20 -3.00
N PRO A 435 -9.27 -7.33 -2.62
CA PRO A 435 -10.33 -7.35 -1.60
C PRO A 435 -9.94 -6.78 -0.22
N ALA A 436 -8.69 -6.91 0.19
CA ALA A 436 -8.19 -6.43 1.48
C ALA A 436 -7.66 -4.98 1.47
N TYR A 437 -7.61 -4.34 0.30
CA TYR A 437 -7.02 -3.01 0.07
C TYR A 437 -7.97 -2.04 -0.67
N THR A 438 -9.00 -2.55 -1.36
CA THR A 438 -9.93 -1.75 -2.15
C THR A 438 -10.59 -0.62 -1.37
N THR A 439 -10.56 0.58 -1.95
CA THR A 439 -11.27 1.78 -1.48
C THR A 439 -12.58 2.02 -2.24
N HIS A 440 -13.07 1.00 -2.96
CA HIS A 440 -14.30 1.06 -3.74
C HIS A 440 -14.30 2.23 -4.75
N GLY A 441 -13.16 2.44 -5.40
CA GLY A 441 -12.93 3.46 -6.42
C GLY A 441 -12.37 4.79 -5.89
N THR A 442 -11.32 5.27 -6.53
CA THR A 442 -10.60 6.52 -6.27
C THR A 442 -10.79 7.52 -7.40
N ILE A 443 -10.98 8.80 -7.09
CA ILE A 443 -11.05 9.85 -8.12
C ILE A 443 -9.70 10.55 -8.22
N HIS A 444 -9.04 10.37 -9.36
CA HIS A 444 -7.74 10.95 -9.66
C HIS A 444 -7.91 12.24 -10.48
N VAL A 445 -7.20 13.30 -10.09
CA VAL A 445 -7.19 14.59 -10.81
C VAL A 445 -5.75 14.93 -11.14
N VAL A 446 -5.39 14.93 -12.43
CA VAL A 446 -4.04 15.29 -12.87
C VAL A 446 -4.03 16.75 -13.29
N SER A 447 -3.21 17.56 -12.62
CA SER A 447 -2.91 18.95 -12.99
C SER A 447 -1.88 18.96 -14.11
N ASN A 448 -2.28 18.48 -15.30
CA ASN A 448 -1.42 18.30 -16.45
C ASN A 448 -1.06 19.65 -17.07
N ASN A 449 0.05 20.20 -16.59
CA ASN A 449 0.53 21.53 -16.95
C ASN A 449 1.58 21.49 -18.06
N GLN A 450 1.76 20.31 -18.67
CA GLN A 450 2.62 20.05 -19.81
C GLN A 450 4.11 20.34 -19.56
N VAL A 451 4.60 20.27 -18.32
CA VAL A 451 6.04 20.39 -17.99
C VAL A 451 6.38 19.85 -16.59
N GLY A 452 7.30 18.87 -16.54
CA GLY A 452 7.87 18.35 -15.30
C GLY A 452 9.17 19.08 -14.93
N PHE A 453 9.11 20.03 -13.98
CA PHE A 453 10.20 20.99 -13.70
C PHE A 453 10.58 21.79 -14.97
N THR A 454 11.56 21.31 -15.75
CA THR A 454 12.00 21.83 -17.07
C THR A 454 11.93 20.78 -18.19
N THR A 455 11.29 19.64 -17.95
CA THR A 455 11.20 18.51 -18.90
C THR A 455 9.88 18.54 -19.67
N ASP A 456 9.97 18.62 -21.00
CA ASP A 456 8.83 18.53 -21.93
C ASP A 456 8.18 17.12 -21.88
N PRO A 457 6.84 17.01 -22.00
CA PRO A 457 6.08 15.76 -22.09
C PRO A 457 6.66 14.66 -23.00
N ARG A 458 7.36 15.01 -24.09
CA ARG A 458 8.01 14.05 -25.01
C ARG A 458 9.24 13.35 -24.41
N PHE A 459 9.73 13.82 -23.27
CA PHE A 459 10.90 13.30 -22.56
C PHE A 459 10.55 12.76 -21.16
N SER A 460 9.34 13.00 -20.65
CA SER A 460 8.91 12.52 -19.32
C SER A 460 8.17 11.17 -19.32
N ARG A 461 7.82 10.62 -20.49
CA ARG A 461 7.10 9.34 -20.63
C ARG A 461 7.29 8.69 -22.00
N SER A 462 6.93 7.41 -22.09
CA SER A 462 6.99 6.60 -23.33
C SER A 462 5.63 6.45 -24.05
N SER A 463 4.61 7.22 -23.64
CA SER A 463 3.23 7.09 -24.12
C SER A 463 2.59 8.47 -24.36
N ARG A 464 1.41 8.53 -25.00
CA ARG A 464 0.81 9.82 -25.43
C ARG A 464 0.35 10.65 -24.23
N TYR A 465 -0.31 10.06 -23.26
CA TYR A 465 -0.87 10.76 -22.11
C TYR A 465 -0.14 10.38 -20.82
N CYS A 466 -0.01 11.32 -19.88
CA CYS A 466 0.52 11.00 -18.55
C CYS A 466 -0.36 9.99 -17.80
N THR A 467 -1.65 9.95 -18.14
CA THR A 467 -2.66 9.10 -17.51
C THR A 467 -2.68 7.65 -17.99
N ASP A 468 -1.83 7.28 -18.95
CA ASP A 468 -1.79 5.92 -19.53
C ASP A 468 -1.52 4.81 -18.48
N VAL A 469 -0.90 5.15 -17.33
CA VAL A 469 -0.73 4.24 -16.18
C VAL A 469 -2.06 3.69 -15.65
N ALA A 470 -3.14 4.47 -15.68
CA ALA A 470 -4.44 4.07 -15.14
C ALA A 470 -5.16 3.00 -15.99
N ARG A 471 -4.67 2.75 -17.22
CA ARG A 471 -5.17 1.67 -18.09
C ARG A 471 -5.01 0.29 -17.44
N VAL A 472 -4.08 0.11 -16.49
CA VAL A 472 -3.83 -1.18 -15.80
C VAL A 472 -5.08 -1.78 -15.15
N VAL A 473 -5.98 -0.95 -14.60
CA VAL A 473 -7.28 -1.38 -14.03
C VAL A 473 -8.48 -1.03 -14.91
N ASN A 474 -8.23 -0.60 -16.16
CA ASN A 474 -9.25 -0.13 -17.11
C ASN A 474 -10.11 1.02 -16.56
N ALA A 475 -9.54 1.89 -15.71
CA ALA A 475 -10.22 3.10 -15.26
C ALA A 475 -10.48 4.04 -16.46
N PRO A 476 -11.70 4.60 -16.64
CA PRO A 476 -11.95 5.59 -17.68
C PRO A 476 -11.16 6.88 -17.41
N ILE A 477 -10.72 7.51 -18.49
CA ILE A 477 -9.92 8.72 -18.46
C ILE A 477 -10.65 9.81 -19.23
N PHE A 478 -10.86 10.96 -18.58
CA PHE A 478 -11.50 12.14 -19.16
C PHE A 478 -10.45 13.24 -19.30
N HIS A 479 -9.90 13.38 -20.51
CA HIS A 479 -9.01 14.48 -20.86
C HIS A 479 -9.86 15.72 -21.14
N VAL A 480 -9.47 16.86 -20.57
CA VAL A 480 -10.27 18.08 -20.71
C VAL A 480 -9.41 19.34 -20.74
N ASN A 481 -9.73 20.26 -21.66
CA ASN A 481 -9.02 21.53 -21.83
C ASN A 481 -9.29 22.46 -20.64
N ALA A 482 -8.24 22.92 -19.96
CA ALA A 482 -8.35 23.74 -18.75
C ALA A 482 -8.98 25.12 -18.97
N ASP A 483 -9.05 25.61 -20.22
CA ASP A 483 -9.71 26.86 -20.58
C ASP A 483 -11.22 26.71 -20.90
N ASP A 484 -11.82 25.52 -20.75
CA ASP A 484 -13.28 25.31 -20.78
C ASP A 484 -13.82 24.83 -19.40
N PRO A 485 -14.32 25.76 -18.58
CA PRO A 485 -14.88 25.43 -17.26
C PRO A 485 -16.14 24.55 -17.27
N GLU A 486 -16.97 24.61 -18.31
CA GLU A 486 -18.18 23.79 -18.40
C GLU A 486 -17.82 22.35 -18.73
N ALA A 487 -16.92 22.14 -19.69
CA ALA A 487 -16.36 20.83 -20.00
C ALA A 487 -15.68 20.20 -18.77
N CYS A 488 -14.83 20.95 -18.06
CA CYS A 488 -14.15 20.47 -16.86
C CYS A 488 -15.12 20.05 -15.75
N VAL A 489 -16.16 20.85 -15.50
CA VAL A 489 -17.16 20.58 -14.46
C VAL A 489 -18.10 19.44 -14.86
N HIS A 490 -18.33 19.22 -16.16
CA HIS A 490 -19.03 18.02 -16.64
C HIS A 490 -18.22 16.75 -16.37
N CYS A 491 -16.93 16.72 -16.74
CA CYS A 491 -16.04 15.59 -16.43
C CYS A 491 -15.95 15.32 -14.92
N ALA A 492 -15.92 16.37 -14.09
CA ALA A 492 -15.95 16.27 -12.63
C ALA A 492 -17.23 15.61 -12.09
N ARG A 493 -18.39 16.00 -12.64
CA ARG A 493 -19.72 15.44 -12.33
C ARG A 493 -19.82 13.97 -12.75
N VAL A 494 -19.37 13.64 -13.96
CA VAL A 494 -19.37 12.27 -14.49
C VAL A 494 -18.42 11.36 -13.70
N ALA A 495 -17.24 11.83 -13.29
CA ALA A 495 -16.32 11.06 -12.46
C ALA A 495 -16.91 10.72 -11.07
N ALA A 496 -17.56 11.68 -10.41
CA ALA A 496 -18.26 11.43 -9.15
C ALA A 496 -19.38 10.38 -9.29
N LEU A 497 -20.20 10.48 -10.36
CA LEU A 497 -21.28 9.54 -10.65
C LEU A 497 -20.76 8.15 -11.05
N TRP A 498 -19.66 8.07 -11.79
CA TRP A 498 -18.98 6.80 -12.13
C TRP A 498 -18.54 6.06 -10.86
N ARG A 499 -17.82 6.76 -9.97
CA ARG A 499 -17.32 6.18 -8.72
C ARG A 499 -18.50 5.71 -7.87
N ALA A 500 -19.53 6.54 -7.70
CA ALA A 500 -20.72 6.21 -6.93
C ALA A 500 -21.57 5.06 -7.52
N LYS A 501 -21.59 4.87 -8.85
CA LYS A 501 -22.37 3.81 -9.52
C LYS A 501 -21.61 2.48 -9.65
N PHE A 502 -20.29 2.51 -9.78
CA PHE A 502 -19.50 1.33 -10.17
C PHE A 502 -18.38 0.93 -9.22
N HIS A 503 -18.06 1.75 -8.21
CA HIS A 503 -17.01 1.50 -7.22
C HIS A 503 -15.65 1.17 -7.86
N LYS A 504 -15.27 1.95 -8.89
CA LYS A 504 -13.98 1.85 -9.60
C LYS A 504 -13.31 3.21 -9.72
N ASP A 505 -12.00 3.17 -9.92
CA ASP A 505 -11.18 4.34 -10.17
C ASP A 505 -11.61 5.06 -11.46
N VAL A 506 -11.32 6.36 -11.54
CA VAL A 506 -11.54 7.24 -12.70
C VAL A 506 -10.56 8.40 -12.66
N VAL A 507 -10.09 8.83 -13.83
CA VAL A 507 -9.08 9.88 -13.96
C VAL A 507 -9.62 11.08 -14.74
N ILE A 508 -9.39 12.27 -14.23
CA ILE A 508 -9.58 13.54 -14.95
C ILE A 508 -8.19 14.11 -15.26
N ASP A 509 -7.88 14.24 -16.55
CA ASP A 509 -6.64 14.85 -17.05
C ASP A 509 -6.93 16.31 -17.43
N ILE A 510 -6.65 17.24 -16.51
CA ILE A 510 -6.87 18.68 -16.72
C ILE A 510 -5.68 19.22 -17.51
N VAL A 511 -5.82 19.26 -18.84
CA VAL A 511 -4.78 19.72 -19.77
C VAL A 511 -4.74 21.24 -19.76
N GLY A 512 -3.78 21.78 -19.03
CA GLY A 512 -3.57 23.20 -18.79
C GLY A 512 -2.12 23.62 -19.04
N TYR A 513 -1.66 24.60 -18.27
CA TYR A 513 -0.29 25.12 -18.33
C TYR A 513 0.21 25.60 -16.96
N ARG A 514 1.44 26.10 -16.91
CA ARG A 514 2.06 26.73 -15.74
C ARG A 514 2.43 28.16 -16.07
N ARG A 515 1.77 29.15 -15.45
CA ARG A 515 1.95 30.58 -15.75
C ARG A 515 3.40 31.05 -15.54
N ASN A 516 4.05 30.54 -14.49
CA ASN A 516 5.39 30.93 -14.01
C ASN A 516 6.39 29.76 -14.19
N GLY A 517 7.62 29.90 -13.68
CA GLY A 517 8.59 28.78 -13.56
C GLY A 517 8.08 27.63 -12.70
N HIS A 518 8.92 26.61 -12.45
CA HIS A 518 8.53 25.50 -11.57
C HIS A 518 8.18 25.98 -10.16
N ASN A 519 8.94 26.98 -9.69
CA ASN A 519 8.56 27.88 -8.62
C ASN A 519 8.64 29.32 -9.15
N GLU A 520 8.18 30.30 -8.38
CA GLU A 520 7.94 31.64 -8.91
C GLU A 520 9.19 32.52 -9.06
N ALA A 521 10.35 32.05 -8.59
CA ALA A 521 11.66 32.66 -8.80
C ALA A 521 12.50 31.96 -9.91
N ASP A 522 11.92 30.99 -10.62
CA ASP A 522 12.55 30.24 -11.72
C ASP A 522 12.16 30.83 -13.09
N GLU A 523 13.11 30.97 -14.02
CA GLU A 523 12.88 31.52 -15.38
C GLU A 523 12.81 30.37 -16.42
N PRO A 524 11.61 29.90 -16.76
CA PRO A 524 11.43 28.74 -17.63
C PRO A 524 11.80 29.02 -19.09
N MET A 525 11.95 30.27 -19.53
CA MET A 525 12.37 30.57 -20.91
C MET A 525 13.78 30.06 -21.25
N PHE A 526 14.60 29.69 -20.27
CA PHE A 526 15.88 29.02 -20.51
C PHE A 526 15.74 27.61 -21.14
N THR A 527 14.56 26.96 -21.00
CA THR A 527 14.34 25.59 -21.49
C THR A 527 13.02 25.40 -22.25
N GLN A 528 11.99 26.22 -21.98
CA GLN A 528 10.69 26.20 -22.68
C GLN A 528 10.34 27.56 -23.36
N PRO A 529 11.25 28.22 -24.10
CA PRO A 529 11.03 29.59 -24.60
C PRO A 529 9.77 29.75 -25.44
N LEU A 530 9.50 28.84 -26.39
CA LEU A 530 8.32 28.93 -27.28
C LEU A 530 6.99 28.71 -26.55
N MET A 531 6.99 27.82 -25.54
CA MET A 531 5.82 27.57 -24.69
C MET A 531 5.49 28.83 -23.88
N TYR A 532 6.49 29.43 -23.25
CA TYR A 532 6.28 30.61 -22.40
C TYR A 532 6.04 31.90 -23.20
N GLN A 533 6.54 32.01 -24.44
CA GLN A 533 6.12 33.06 -25.38
C GLN A 533 4.62 32.99 -25.73
N ARG A 534 4.01 31.79 -25.77
CA ARG A 534 2.56 31.64 -25.91
C ARG A 534 1.83 31.93 -24.61
N ILE A 535 2.28 31.33 -23.49
CA ILE A 535 1.68 31.55 -22.16
C ILE A 535 1.60 33.05 -21.84
N ARG A 536 2.69 33.82 -22.02
CA ARG A 536 2.72 35.27 -21.78
C ARG A 536 1.69 36.08 -22.61
N LYS A 537 1.07 35.50 -23.65
CA LYS A 537 0.00 36.12 -24.46
C LYS A 537 -1.41 35.61 -24.14
N LEU A 538 -1.57 34.55 -23.35
CA LEU A 538 -2.88 33.96 -23.04
C LEU A 538 -3.60 34.69 -21.90
N LYS A 539 -4.83 35.18 -22.17
CA LYS A 539 -5.81 35.56 -21.14
C LYS A 539 -6.03 34.40 -20.16
N ASN A 540 -6.23 34.70 -18.88
CA ASN A 540 -6.62 33.71 -17.87
C ASN A 540 -8.00 33.09 -18.20
N CYS A 541 -8.16 31.79 -17.88
CA CYS A 541 -9.42 31.04 -18.02
C CYS A 541 -10.64 31.82 -17.47
N THR A 542 -10.51 32.40 -16.28
CA THR A 542 -11.54 33.21 -15.59
C THR A 542 -12.04 34.38 -16.43
N VAL A 543 -11.14 35.05 -17.15
CA VAL A 543 -11.48 36.19 -18.04
C VAL A 543 -12.14 35.68 -19.31
N LYS A 544 -11.61 34.61 -19.93
CA LYS A 544 -12.23 33.94 -21.09
C LYS A 544 -13.66 33.48 -20.76
N TYR A 545 -13.89 32.98 -19.55
CA TYR A 545 -15.18 32.50 -19.09
C TYR A 545 -16.16 33.63 -18.78
N ALA A 546 -15.72 34.72 -18.13
CA ALA A 546 -16.54 35.92 -17.99
C ALA A 546 -16.93 36.51 -19.36
N GLU A 547 -15.99 36.60 -20.31
CA GLU A 547 -16.25 37.02 -21.70
C GLU A 547 -17.17 36.06 -22.48
N LYS A 548 -17.26 34.78 -22.10
CA LYS A 548 -18.30 33.86 -22.58
C LYS A 548 -19.65 34.20 -21.94
N LEU A 549 -19.74 34.24 -20.61
CA LEU A 549 -21.01 34.42 -19.90
C LEU A 549 -21.69 35.77 -20.17
N THR A 550 -20.92 36.83 -20.43
CA THR A 550 -21.48 38.12 -20.87
C THR A 550 -22.07 38.04 -22.30
N ARG A 551 -21.47 37.25 -23.21
CA ARG A 551 -22.03 37.00 -24.56
C ARG A 551 -23.23 36.05 -24.54
N ASP A 552 -23.22 35.07 -23.62
CA ASP A 552 -24.36 34.18 -23.35
C ASP A 552 -25.53 34.92 -22.65
N GLY A 553 -25.37 36.19 -22.24
CA GLY A 553 -26.37 36.97 -21.51
C GLY A 553 -26.62 36.51 -20.06
N VAL A 554 -25.70 35.71 -19.50
CA VAL A 554 -25.84 35.07 -18.17
C VAL A 554 -25.41 35.99 -17.02
N ILE A 555 -24.49 36.92 -17.29
CA ILE A 555 -23.99 37.95 -16.36
C ILE A 555 -23.77 39.27 -17.10
N LYS A 556 -23.52 40.34 -16.35
CA LYS A 556 -22.89 41.57 -16.86
C LYS A 556 -21.40 41.65 -16.48
N MET A 557 -20.61 42.45 -17.20
CA MET A 557 -19.17 42.56 -16.94
C MET A 557 -18.87 43.31 -15.62
N GLU A 558 -19.80 44.18 -15.21
CA GLU A 558 -19.79 44.90 -13.94
C GLU A 558 -19.93 43.93 -12.77
N GLU A 559 -20.78 42.90 -12.88
CA GLU A 559 -21.00 41.86 -11.86
C GLU A 559 -19.74 41.02 -11.64
N TYR A 560 -19.03 40.67 -12.72
CA TYR A 560 -17.71 40.01 -12.63
C TYR A 560 -16.67 40.93 -11.97
N THR A 561 -16.66 42.21 -12.32
CA THR A 561 -15.74 43.20 -11.75
C THR A 561 -15.98 43.40 -10.24
N GLU A 562 -17.24 43.44 -9.81
CA GLU A 562 -17.60 43.46 -8.38
C GLU A 562 -17.18 42.15 -7.69
N MET A 563 -17.41 41.00 -8.31
CA MET A 563 -17.01 39.69 -7.77
C MET A 563 -15.50 39.60 -7.50
N VAL A 564 -14.67 40.10 -8.42
CA VAL A 564 -13.21 40.20 -8.24
C VAL A 564 -12.86 41.14 -7.08
N LYS A 565 -13.41 42.36 -7.07
CA LYS A 565 -13.17 43.36 -6.01
C LYS A 565 -13.56 42.84 -4.62
N LYS A 566 -14.70 42.16 -4.52
CA LYS A 566 -15.21 41.55 -3.29
C LYS A 566 -14.29 40.45 -2.74
N TYR A 567 -13.60 39.71 -3.62
CA TYR A 567 -12.64 38.70 -3.19
C TYR A 567 -11.27 39.29 -2.81
N ASP A 568 -10.78 40.32 -3.52
CA ASP A 568 -9.54 41.04 -3.12
C ASP A 568 -9.71 41.69 -1.74
N ASN A 569 -10.89 42.25 -1.42
CA ASN A 569 -11.20 42.74 -0.07
C ASN A 569 -11.03 41.65 0.99
N ILE A 570 -11.66 40.48 0.81
CA ILE A 570 -11.55 39.32 1.74
C ILE A 570 -10.08 38.89 1.93
N CYS A 571 -9.28 38.91 0.86
CA CYS A 571 -7.86 38.59 0.94
C CYS A 571 -7.05 39.67 1.69
N ASN A 572 -7.32 40.96 1.47
CA ASN A 572 -6.67 42.05 2.21
C ASN A 572 -7.04 42.03 3.70
N GLU A 573 -8.32 41.83 4.05
CA GLU A 573 -8.80 41.66 5.43
C GLU A 573 -8.04 40.51 6.13
N ALA A 574 -7.97 39.34 5.49
CA ALA A 574 -7.25 38.19 6.02
C ALA A 574 -5.73 38.40 6.15
N PHE A 575 -5.13 39.26 5.32
CA PHE A 575 -3.72 39.64 5.37
C PHE A 575 -3.43 40.64 6.50
N GLU A 576 -4.32 41.59 6.76
CA GLU A 576 -4.19 42.47 7.94
C GLU A 576 -4.48 41.73 9.26
N GLU A 577 -5.28 40.66 9.23
CA GLU A 577 -5.37 39.72 10.34
C GLU A 577 -4.13 38.83 10.50
N SER A 578 -3.54 38.31 9.42
CA SER A 578 -2.41 37.37 9.51
C SER A 578 -1.14 37.98 10.11
N LYS A 579 -0.94 39.29 9.97
CA LYS A 579 0.14 40.05 10.65
C LYS A 579 0.05 40.01 12.17
N LYS A 580 -1.15 39.82 12.73
CA LYS A 580 -1.42 39.78 14.18
C LYS A 580 -1.08 38.41 14.79
N ILE A 581 -1.04 37.36 13.96
CA ILE A 581 -0.61 36.02 14.36
C ILE A 581 0.92 36.02 14.49
N LYS A 582 1.43 35.67 15.68
CA LYS A 582 2.88 35.55 15.98
C LYS A 582 3.32 34.12 16.32
N THR A 583 2.37 33.28 16.69
CA THR A 583 2.60 31.89 17.08
C THR A 583 1.68 30.95 16.30
N PHE A 584 2.07 29.69 16.20
CA PHE A 584 1.26 28.61 15.64
C PHE A 584 1.44 27.32 16.43
N LYS A 585 0.71 26.28 16.05
CA LYS A 585 0.85 24.92 16.56
C LYS A 585 1.03 23.93 15.42
N ASN A 586 2.04 23.06 15.51
CA ASN A 586 2.25 21.91 14.64
C ASN A 586 1.00 20.99 14.69
N SER A 587 0.39 20.83 15.87
CA SER A 587 -0.82 20.03 16.07
C SER A 587 -2.06 20.53 15.31
N HIS A 588 -2.08 21.77 14.79
CA HIS A 588 -3.17 22.25 13.90
C HIS A 588 -3.17 21.57 12.52
N TRP A 589 -2.15 20.76 12.20
CA TRP A 589 -2.04 20.08 10.89
C TRP A 589 -2.43 18.59 10.96
N LEU A 590 -2.92 18.14 12.12
CA LEU A 590 -3.36 16.76 12.35
C LEU A 590 -4.60 16.42 11.50
N ASP A 591 -4.36 15.65 10.44
CA ASP A 591 -5.37 15.08 9.53
C ASP A 591 -6.31 14.02 10.18
N SER A 592 -6.06 13.69 11.44
CA SER A 592 -6.96 12.97 12.37
C SER A 592 -6.48 13.30 13.79
N PRO A 593 -7.19 14.15 14.56
CA PRO A 593 -6.65 14.70 15.81
C PRO A 593 -6.71 13.76 17.02
N TRP A 594 -7.38 12.61 16.91
CA TRP A 594 -7.53 11.61 18.00
C TRP A 594 -7.97 12.22 19.35
N SER A 595 -8.74 13.31 19.34
CA SER A 595 -9.00 14.13 20.52
C SER A 595 -9.62 13.37 21.70
N GLY A 596 -10.58 12.48 21.43
CA GLY A 596 -11.20 11.61 22.44
C GLY A 596 -10.31 10.47 22.96
N TYR A 597 -9.18 10.17 22.31
CA TYR A 597 -8.24 9.14 22.81
C TYR A 597 -7.39 9.67 23.97
N PHE A 598 -6.88 10.89 23.84
CA PHE A 598 -5.98 11.52 24.81
C PHE A 598 -6.69 12.16 26.01
N GLN A 599 -8.01 12.38 25.94
CA GLN A 599 -8.79 12.95 27.05
C GLN A 599 -8.78 12.04 28.28
N GLY A 600 -8.39 12.61 29.43
CA GLY A 600 -8.37 11.90 30.72
C GLY A 600 -7.32 10.79 30.84
N ARG A 601 -6.42 10.63 29.85
CA ARG A 601 -5.42 9.55 29.82
C ARG A 601 -4.05 10.07 30.23
N ASP A 602 -3.47 9.43 31.24
CA ASP A 602 -2.03 9.56 31.51
C ASP A 602 -1.24 8.96 30.34
N ARG A 603 -0.16 9.64 29.94
CA ARG A 603 0.72 9.24 28.84
C ARG A 603 1.93 8.44 29.30
N LEU A 604 2.36 8.58 30.55
CA LEU A 604 3.54 7.90 31.10
C LEU A 604 3.16 6.53 31.70
N ARG A 605 1.96 6.40 32.27
CA ARG A 605 1.44 5.11 32.74
C ARG A 605 1.25 4.09 31.59
N VAL A 606 2.19 3.16 31.46
CA VAL A 606 2.05 1.96 30.61
C VAL A 606 1.18 0.92 31.33
N CYS A 607 0.14 0.40 30.68
CA CYS A 607 -0.68 -0.65 31.30
C CYS A 607 0.03 -2.02 31.29
N PRO A 608 -0.18 -2.88 32.32
CA PRO A 608 0.32 -4.26 32.32
C PRO A 608 -0.11 -5.05 31.09
N THR A 609 0.78 -5.91 30.59
CA THR A 609 0.57 -6.66 29.33
C THR A 609 0.35 -8.16 29.55
N GLY A 610 0.65 -8.68 30.74
CA GLY A 610 0.32 -10.04 31.17
C GLY A 610 -1.18 -10.33 31.21
N VAL A 611 -1.56 -11.61 31.16
CA VAL A 611 -2.98 -12.06 31.12
C VAL A 611 -3.24 -13.32 31.94
N ASN A 612 -4.51 -13.58 32.24
CA ASN A 612 -4.90 -14.79 32.96
C ASN A 612 -4.58 -16.07 32.17
N LEU A 613 -3.94 -17.05 32.83
CA LEU A 613 -3.54 -18.32 32.20
C LEU A 613 -4.69 -19.10 31.55
N LYS A 614 -5.93 -18.97 32.06
CA LYS A 614 -7.12 -19.59 31.45
C LYS A 614 -7.42 -19.01 30.05
N THR A 615 -7.10 -17.74 29.81
CA THR A 615 -7.25 -17.10 28.50
C THR A 615 -6.25 -17.68 27.49
N LEU A 616 -5.00 -17.91 27.90
CA LEU A 616 -3.97 -18.55 27.07
C LEU A 616 -4.37 -19.99 26.70
N GLN A 617 -4.86 -20.76 27.69
CA GLN A 617 -5.35 -22.12 27.46
C GLN A 617 -6.48 -22.15 26.41
N HIS A 618 -7.49 -21.29 26.56
CA HIS A 618 -8.63 -21.19 25.65
C HIS A 618 -8.22 -20.85 24.22
N ILE A 619 -7.41 -19.79 24.04
CA ILE A 619 -6.91 -19.38 22.71
C ILE A 619 -6.09 -20.52 22.10
N GLY A 620 -5.20 -21.11 22.88
CA GLY A 620 -4.33 -22.20 22.45
C GLY A 620 -5.09 -23.45 22.03
N GLU A 621 -6.14 -23.84 22.76
CA GLU A 621 -6.95 -25.02 22.43
C GLU A 621 -7.74 -24.86 21.13
N ILE A 622 -8.32 -23.68 20.87
CA ILE A 622 -9.02 -23.38 19.61
C ILE A 622 -8.02 -23.28 18.45
N TYR A 623 -6.94 -22.53 18.62
CA TYR A 623 -5.89 -22.32 17.62
C TYR A 623 -5.13 -23.61 17.25
N SER A 624 -5.07 -24.57 18.17
CA SER A 624 -4.43 -25.89 17.97
C SER A 624 -5.42 -26.99 17.56
N SER A 625 -6.66 -26.65 17.20
CA SER A 625 -7.69 -27.61 16.77
C SER A 625 -8.03 -27.43 15.29
N PRO A 626 -8.46 -28.51 14.59
CA PRO A 626 -9.01 -28.39 13.25
C PRO A 626 -10.35 -27.61 13.28
N PRO A 627 -10.86 -27.16 12.12
CA PRO A 627 -12.18 -26.52 12.04
C PRO A 627 -13.30 -27.46 12.56
N PRO A 628 -14.41 -26.90 13.07
CA PRO A 628 -15.55 -27.67 13.56
C PRO A 628 -16.06 -28.73 12.57
N ALA A 629 -16.49 -29.89 13.09
CA ALA A 629 -16.83 -31.06 12.28
C ALA A 629 -18.06 -30.82 11.38
N GLU A 630 -19.00 -29.98 11.83
CA GLU A 630 -20.17 -29.52 11.09
C GLU A 630 -19.81 -28.78 9.81
N HIS A 631 -18.66 -28.10 9.74
CA HIS A 631 -18.16 -27.43 8.53
C HIS A 631 -17.72 -28.43 7.43
N LYS A 632 -17.56 -29.72 7.78
CA LYS A 632 -17.10 -30.80 6.88
C LYS A 632 -15.81 -30.40 6.14
N PHE A 633 -14.89 -29.79 6.86
CA PHE A 633 -13.70 -29.14 6.31
C PHE A 633 -12.55 -30.14 6.16
N GLU A 634 -12.11 -30.40 4.93
CA GLU A 634 -10.97 -31.28 4.68
C GLU A 634 -9.64 -30.53 4.88
N VAL A 635 -8.93 -30.83 5.97
CA VAL A 635 -7.64 -30.22 6.34
C VAL A 635 -6.47 -31.04 5.79
N HIS A 636 -5.44 -30.38 5.25
CA HIS A 636 -4.21 -31.05 4.81
C HIS A 636 -3.55 -31.85 5.95
N LYS A 637 -3.15 -33.11 5.66
CA LYS A 637 -2.50 -34.01 6.64
C LYS A 637 -1.22 -33.43 7.26
N GLY A 638 -0.51 -32.56 6.55
CA GLY A 638 0.62 -31.80 7.10
C GLY A 638 0.22 -30.84 8.23
N ILE A 639 -0.89 -30.13 8.06
CA ILE A 639 -1.43 -29.17 9.04
C ILE A 639 -1.95 -29.89 10.28
N LEU A 640 -2.63 -31.03 10.13
CA LEU A 640 -3.10 -31.83 11.27
C LEU A 640 -1.95 -32.23 12.22
N ARG A 641 -0.73 -32.48 11.70
CA ARG A 641 0.46 -32.72 12.53
C ARG A 641 0.91 -31.45 13.27
N ILE A 642 0.90 -30.29 12.63
CA ILE A 642 1.26 -29.00 13.25
C ILE A 642 0.27 -28.64 14.37
N LEU A 643 -1.03 -28.77 14.11
CA LEU A 643 -2.07 -28.58 15.12
C LEU A 643 -1.90 -29.54 16.31
N GLY A 644 -1.61 -30.82 16.03
CA GLY A 644 -1.29 -31.81 17.08
C GLY A 644 -0.05 -31.46 17.92
N LEU A 645 1.00 -30.93 17.31
CA LEU A 645 2.20 -30.46 18.02
C LEU A 645 1.89 -29.25 18.92
N ARG A 646 1.19 -28.24 18.40
CA ARG A 646 0.72 -27.09 19.21
C ARG A 646 -0.15 -27.58 20.38
N LYS A 647 -1.08 -28.51 20.14
CA LYS A 647 -1.96 -29.08 21.18
C LYS A 647 -1.24 -29.91 22.24
N ASN A 648 0.00 -30.35 22.00
CA ASN A 648 0.85 -30.93 23.04
C ASN A 648 1.58 -29.84 23.83
N MET A 649 2.16 -28.83 23.17
CA MET A 649 2.78 -27.68 23.83
C MET A 649 1.80 -26.95 24.79
N ILE A 650 0.52 -26.83 24.42
CA ILE A 650 -0.53 -26.31 25.30
C ILE A 650 -0.73 -27.16 26.57
N LYS A 651 -0.67 -28.50 26.49
CA LYS A 651 -0.74 -29.38 27.69
C LYS A 651 0.50 -29.26 28.57
N GLU A 652 1.66 -29.14 27.92
CA GLU A 652 2.97 -28.92 28.54
C GLU A 652 3.11 -27.50 29.11
N LYS A 653 2.13 -26.61 28.88
CA LYS A 653 2.12 -25.20 29.28
C LYS A 653 3.34 -24.43 28.77
N ILE A 654 3.73 -24.68 27.52
CA ILE A 654 4.77 -23.98 26.78
C ILE A 654 4.23 -23.44 25.45
N ALA A 655 4.86 -22.39 24.93
CA ALA A 655 4.52 -21.77 23.66
C ALA A 655 5.76 -21.65 22.77
N ASP A 656 5.60 -21.97 21.48
CA ASP A 656 6.51 -21.57 20.41
C ASP A 656 6.16 -20.17 19.89
N TRP A 657 6.88 -19.70 18.87
CA TRP A 657 6.65 -18.37 18.28
C TRP A 657 5.22 -18.17 17.77
N SER A 658 4.66 -19.23 17.16
CA SER A 658 3.31 -19.25 16.61
C SER A 658 2.23 -19.17 17.70
N LEU A 659 2.42 -19.86 18.82
CA LEU A 659 1.53 -19.75 19.97
C LEU A 659 1.66 -18.39 20.68
N GLY A 660 2.88 -17.84 20.83
CA GLY A 660 3.08 -16.51 21.40
C GLY A 660 2.39 -15.39 20.60
N GLU A 661 2.50 -15.43 19.27
CA GLU A 661 1.78 -14.52 18.37
C GLU A 661 0.25 -14.71 18.46
N ALA A 662 -0.23 -15.95 18.43
CA ALA A 662 -1.65 -16.26 18.54
C ALA A 662 -2.26 -15.82 19.88
N PHE A 663 -1.52 -15.95 20.99
CA PHE A 663 -1.92 -15.41 22.29
C PHE A 663 -2.01 -13.88 22.28
N ALA A 664 -1.09 -13.19 21.60
CA ALA A 664 -1.09 -11.73 21.53
C ALA A 664 -2.32 -11.22 20.77
N ILE A 665 -2.57 -11.79 19.58
CA ILE A 665 -3.74 -11.47 18.75
C ILE A 665 -5.02 -11.84 19.50
N GLY A 666 -5.11 -13.07 19.99
CA GLY A 666 -6.31 -13.62 20.61
C GLY A 666 -6.72 -12.92 21.91
N THR A 667 -5.76 -12.37 22.66
CA THR A 667 -6.06 -11.52 23.82
C THR A 667 -6.47 -10.11 23.41
N LEU A 668 -5.81 -9.50 22.42
CA LEU A 668 -6.17 -8.16 21.95
C LEU A 668 -7.58 -8.10 21.34
N VAL A 669 -7.98 -9.10 20.54
CA VAL A 669 -9.35 -9.13 19.99
C VAL A 669 -10.42 -9.39 21.05
N LYS A 670 -10.07 -10.10 22.13
CA LYS A 670 -10.91 -10.25 23.33
C LYS A 670 -11.03 -8.94 24.10
N ASP A 671 -9.94 -8.16 24.17
CA ASP A 671 -9.88 -6.84 24.79
C ASP A 671 -10.54 -5.74 23.91
N GLY A 672 -11.29 -6.11 22.86
CA GLY A 672 -12.01 -5.20 21.97
C GLY A 672 -11.16 -4.49 20.91
N ILE A 673 -9.91 -4.91 20.72
CA ILE A 673 -8.95 -4.27 19.81
C ILE A 673 -8.96 -4.96 18.45
N HIS A 674 -9.22 -4.21 17.38
CA HIS A 674 -9.03 -4.68 16.01
C HIS A 674 -7.54 -4.94 15.75
N VAL A 675 -7.23 -6.11 15.19
CA VAL A 675 -5.87 -6.49 14.78
C VAL A 675 -5.87 -6.76 13.28
N ARG A 676 -4.93 -6.16 12.55
CA ARG A 676 -4.73 -6.34 11.10
C ARG A 676 -3.29 -6.75 10.82
N ILE A 677 -3.10 -7.84 10.06
CA ILE A 677 -1.79 -8.30 9.57
C ILE A 677 -1.80 -8.36 8.04
N SER A 678 -0.81 -7.72 7.42
CA SER A 678 -0.74 -7.47 5.97
C SER A 678 0.68 -7.71 5.46
N GLY A 679 0.81 -8.35 4.30
CA GLY A 679 2.10 -8.68 3.70
C GLY A 679 2.08 -9.93 2.84
N GLN A 680 3.23 -10.33 2.31
CA GLN A 680 3.33 -11.44 1.37
C GLN A 680 3.29 -12.79 2.12
N ASP A 681 2.44 -13.72 1.67
CA ASP A 681 2.19 -15.04 2.28
C ASP A 681 1.75 -15.04 3.78
N VAL A 682 1.44 -13.89 4.39
CA VAL A 682 1.21 -13.77 5.85
C VAL A 682 0.13 -14.69 6.41
N GLU A 683 -0.89 -15.06 5.63
CA GLU A 683 -1.94 -16.03 6.03
C GLU A 683 -1.35 -17.40 6.44
N ARG A 684 -0.26 -17.81 5.77
CA ARG A 684 0.57 -18.99 6.07
C ARG A 684 1.79 -18.64 6.93
N GLY A 685 2.33 -17.44 6.75
CA GLY A 685 3.69 -17.02 7.07
C GLY A 685 4.69 -17.60 6.05
N THR A 686 5.67 -16.81 5.61
CA THR A 686 6.74 -17.21 4.67
C THR A 686 7.29 -18.59 5.01
N PHE A 687 7.79 -18.74 6.23
CA PHE A 687 8.46 -19.93 6.75
C PHE A 687 7.52 -21.10 7.08
N SER A 688 6.22 -21.00 6.77
CA SER A 688 5.18 -22.00 7.09
C SER A 688 5.08 -22.30 8.59
N HIS A 689 5.08 -21.23 9.41
CA HIS A 689 5.02 -21.31 10.87
C HIS A 689 3.64 -20.92 11.43
N ARG A 690 2.93 -20.00 10.75
CA ARG A 690 1.78 -19.28 11.28
C ARG A 690 0.46 -20.00 11.02
N HIS A 691 0.12 -20.27 9.76
CA HIS A 691 -1.11 -20.99 9.39
C HIS A 691 -2.38 -20.44 10.07
N HIS A 692 -2.61 -19.12 10.02
CA HIS A 692 -3.82 -18.51 10.57
C HIS A 692 -5.03 -18.78 9.67
N VAL A 693 -4.79 -18.93 8.36
CA VAL A 693 -5.82 -19.35 7.42
C VAL A 693 -5.53 -20.78 6.96
N LEU A 694 -6.53 -21.65 7.11
CA LEU A 694 -6.54 -23.02 6.61
C LEU A 694 -7.33 -23.07 5.30
N HIS A 695 -6.90 -23.91 4.36
CA HIS A 695 -7.52 -24.07 3.04
C HIS A 695 -8.09 -25.48 2.86
N HIS A 696 -9.33 -25.57 2.40
CA HIS A 696 -10.06 -26.83 2.21
C HIS A 696 -9.46 -27.62 1.03
N GLN A 697 -9.03 -28.87 1.25
CA GLN A 697 -8.26 -29.60 0.22
C GLN A 697 -9.04 -29.95 -1.05
N THR A 698 -10.36 -30.13 -0.93
CA THR A 698 -11.26 -30.53 -2.03
C THR A 698 -12.30 -29.47 -2.43
N LYS A 699 -12.17 -28.22 -1.97
CA LYS A 699 -13.08 -27.11 -2.33
C LYS A 699 -12.29 -25.81 -2.49
N ASP A 700 -12.32 -25.23 -3.68
CA ASP A 700 -11.67 -23.95 -3.94
C ASP A 700 -12.31 -22.81 -3.13
N ASN A 701 -11.50 -21.80 -2.79
CA ASN A 701 -11.84 -20.60 -2.01
C ASN A 701 -12.49 -20.82 -0.62
N VAL A 702 -12.76 -22.05 -0.19
CA VAL A 702 -13.21 -22.37 1.18
C VAL A 702 -12.02 -22.30 2.14
N ARG A 703 -12.01 -21.25 2.97
CA ARG A 703 -10.99 -20.98 3.99
C ARG A 703 -11.59 -21.03 5.40
N TYR A 704 -10.75 -21.19 6.42
CA TYR A 704 -11.13 -21.09 7.83
C TYR A 704 -10.02 -20.43 8.65
N ASN A 705 -10.37 -19.50 9.54
CA ASN A 705 -9.44 -18.78 10.42
C ASN A 705 -9.88 -18.95 11.88
N SER A 706 -9.09 -19.68 12.67
CA SER A 706 -9.42 -19.96 14.08
C SER A 706 -9.38 -18.72 14.98
N LEU A 707 -8.60 -17.69 14.62
CA LEU A 707 -8.49 -16.44 15.38
C LEU A 707 -9.67 -15.48 15.15
N GLN A 708 -10.55 -15.74 14.18
CA GLN A 708 -11.83 -15.06 13.99
C GLN A 708 -12.99 -15.72 14.79
N HIS A 709 -12.72 -16.82 15.49
CA HIS A 709 -13.73 -17.66 16.15
C HIS A 709 -13.30 -18.08 17.57
N LEU A 710 -12.63 -17.18 18.30
CA LEU A 710 -12.19 -17.41 19.68
C LEU A 710 -13.29 -17.09 20.70
N TYR A 711 -14.06 -16.02 20.49
CA TYR A 711 -15.12 -15.56 21.38
C TYR A 711 -16.32 -15.03 20.57
N PRO A 712 -17.57 -15.11 21.07
CA PRO A 712 -18.75 -14.61 20.35
C PRO A 712 -18.77 -13.09 20.14
N ASP A 713 -18.05 -12.36 20.99
CA ASP A 713 -18.06 -10.91 21.18
C ASP A 713 -16.71 -10.24 20.84
N GLN A 714 -15.77 -10.99 20.24
CA GLN A 714 -14.43 -10.46 19.88
C GLN A 714 -14.48 -9.35 18.82
N ALA A 715 -13.47 -8.48 18.85
CA ALA A 715 -13.18 -7.57 17.76
C ALA A 715 -12.74 -8.31 16.48
N PRO A 716 -12.91 -7.69 15.28
CA PRO A 716 -12.50 -8.31 14.02
C PRO A 716 -10.98 -8.51 13.93
N TYR A 717 -10.58 -9.70 13.51
CA TYR A 717 -9.20 -10.03 13.13
C TYR A 717 -9.08 -10.11 11.61
N ASP A 718 -8.24 -9.27 11.01
CA ASP A 718 -7.88 -9.34 9.60
C ASP A 718 -6.45 -9.89 9.45
N VAL A 719 -6.30 -10.91 8.60
CA VAL A 719 -5.00 -11.33 8.06
C VAL A 719 -5.15 -11.52 6.56
N CYS A 720 -4.33 -10.82 5.79
CA CYS A 720 -4.48 -10.73 4.35
C CYS A 720 -3.15 -10.81 3.61
N ASN A 721 -3.04 -11.79 2.70
CA ASN A 721 -1.95 -11.81 1.74
C ASN A 721 -2.01 -10.55 0.85
N SER A 722 -0.90 -9.82 0.75
CA SER A 722 -0.75 -8.64 -0.11
C SER A 722 -0.50 -9.04 -1.57
N SER A 723 -0.55 -8.04 -2.46
CA SER A 723 0.15 -8.11 -3.74
C SER A 723 1.67 -8.13 -3.52
N LEU A 724 2.43 -8.47 -4.57
CA LEU A 724 3.89 -8.41 -4.57
C LEU A 724 4.36 -6.95 -4.75
N SER A 725 4.19 -6.17 -3.67
CA SER A 725 4.58 -4.78 -3.52
C SER A 725 4.89 -4.55 -2.03
N GLU A 726 6.01 -3.90 -1.73
CA GLU A 726 6.30 -3.44 -0.37
C GLU A 726 6.01 -1.94 -0.23
N CYS A 727 6.31 -1.14 -1.26
CA CYS A 727 6.22 0.33 -1.17
C CYS A 727 4.78 0.81 -0.95
N ALA A 728 3.86 0.44 -1.84
CA ALA A 728 2.46 0.85 -1.67
C ALA A 728 1.76 0.10 -0.53
N ILE A 729 2.12 -1.15 -0.24
CA ILE A 729 1.52 -1.89 0.88
C ILE A 729 1.97 -1.33 2.24
N LEU A 730 3.27 -1.06 2.44
CA LEU A 730 3.75 -0.41 3.67
C LEU A 730 3.16 1.01 3.81
N GLY A 731 3.05 1.76 2.71
CA GLY A 731 2.36 3.05 2.68
C GLY A 731 0.89 2.92 3.09
N PHE A 732 0.18 1.88 2.63
CA PHE A 732 -1.20 1.60 2.98
C PHE A 732 -1.38 1.28 4.47
N GLU A 733 -0.57 0.37 5.02
CA GLU A 733 -0.66 0.03 6.45
C GLU A 733 -0.22 1.21 7.35
N THR A 734 0.72 2.03 6.89
CA THR A 734 1.06 3.33 7.51
C THR A 734 -0.13 4.29 7.51
N GLY A 735 -0.92 4.33 6.43
CA GLY A 735 -2.18 5.08 6.40
C GLY A 735 -3.24 4.53 7.35
N TYR A 736 -3.33 3.21 7.46
CA TYR A 736 -4.29 2.50 8.30
C TYR A 736 -4.03 2.73 9.80
N SER A 737 -2.77 2.64 10.24
CA SER A 737 -2.36 2.89 11.63
C SER A 737 -2.56 4.35 12.08
N MET A 738 -2.56 5.29 11.12
CA MET A 738 -2.80 6.72 11.35
C MET A 738 -4.29 7.09 11.45
N ALA A 739 -5.21 6.13 11.35
CA ALA A 739 -6.66 6.37 11.42
C ALA A 739 -7.20 6.27 12.85
N ASN A 740 -6.99 5.15 13.54
CA ASN A 740 -7.51 4.85 14.89
C ASN A 740 -6.38 4.33 15.82
N PRO A 741 -6.15 4.91 17.01
CA PRO A 741 -5.14 4.42 17.96
C PRO A 741 -5.53 3.09 18.64
N ASN A 742 -6.82 2.71 18.63
CA ASN A 742 -7.31 1.44 19.20
C ASN A 742 -7.27 0.30 18.16
N THR A 743 -6.15 0.16 17.46
CA THR A 743 -5.93 -0.86 16.42
C THR A 743 -4.46 -1.25 16.41
N LEU A 744 -4.17 -2.55 16.35
CA LEU A 744 -2.83 -3.07 16.10
C LEU A 744 -2.70 -3.37 14.61
N VAL A 745 -1.81 -2.66 13.92
CA VAL A 745 -1.52 -2.89 12.49
C VAL A 745 -0.11 -3.48 12.39
N ILE A 746 0.02 -4.59 11.69
CA ILE A 746 1.30 -5.27 11.44
C ILE A 746 1.51 -5.40 9.93
N TRP A 747 2.64 -4.90 9.45
CA TRP A 747 3.17 -5.22 8.13
C TRP A 747 4.34 -6.21 8.26
N GLU A 748 4.31 -7.31 7.49
CA GLU A 748 5.40 -8.30 7.46
C GLU A 748 6.04 -8.36 6.07
N ALA A 749 7.36 -8.13 6.02
CA ALA A 749 8.17 -8.38 4.84
C ALA A 749 8.41 -9.88 4.66
N GLN A 750 8.42 -10.39 3.42
CA GLN A 750 8.64 -11.82 3.19
C GLN A 750 10.01 -12.28 3.74
N PHE A 751 11.04 -11.46 3.52
CA PHE A 751 12.32 -11.40 4.24
C PHE A 751 12.60 -9.93 4.57
N GLY A 752 13.29 -9.65 5.68
CA GLY A 752 13.52 -8.27 6.13
C GLY A 752 14.32 -7.43 5.13
N ASP A 753 15.19 -8.09 4.38
CA ASP A 753 16.06 -7.56 3.33
C ASP A 753 15.28 -6.73 2.28
N PHE A 754 14.02 -7.09 2.01
CA PHE A 754 13.17 -6.46 0.98
C PHE A 754 12.50 -5.16 1.42
N ALA A 755 12.53 -4.79 2.71
CA ALA A 755 11.92 -3.53 3.17
C ALA A 755 12.60 -2.26 2.58
N ASN A 756 13.77 -2.43 1.97
CA ASN A 756 14.49 -1.37 1.26
C ASN A 756 13.76 -0.83 0.01
N THR A 757 12.84 -1.57 -0.61
CA THR A 757 12.03 -1.06 -1.72
C THR A 757 10.98 -0.05 -1.25
N ALA A 758 10.61 -0.10 0.04
CA ALA A 758 9.70 0.82 0.71
C ALA A 758 10.41 1.97 1.47
N GLN A 759 11.73 2.14 1.30
CA GLN A 759 12.54 3.10 2.06
C GLN A 759 11.96 4.53 2.14
N PRO A 760 11.37 5.14 1.07
CA PRO A 760 10.78 6.46 1.19
C PRO A 760 9.59 6.54 2.17
N ILE A 761 8.83 5.46 2.36
CA ILE A 761 7.77 5.41 3.38
C ILE A 761 8.40 5.35 4.79
N ILE A 762 9.44 4.53 4.94
CA ILE A 762 10.19 4.38 6.20
C ILE A 762 10.76 5.73 6.63
N ASP A 763 11.57 6.37 5.77
CA ASP A 763 12.27 7.61 6.09
C ASP A 763 11.30 8.78 6.31
N THR A 764 10.29 8.91 5.45
CA THR A 764 9.51 10.16 5.35
C THR A 764 8.14 10.11 6.02
N PHE A 765 7.63 8.96 6.41
CA PHE A 765 6.39 8.83 7.21
C PHE A 765 6.62 8.16 8.57
N LEU A 766 7.41 7.08 8.64
CA LEU A 766 7.58 6.34 9.90
C LEU A 766 8.66 6.93 10.81
N ALA A 767 9.87 7.18 10.29
CA ALA A 767 11.00 7.71 11.07
C ALA A 767 10.83 9.21 11.45
N SER A 768 10.03 9.96 10.70
CA SER A 768 9.95 11.43 10.82
C SER A 768 8.54 12.03 10.82
N GLY A 769 7.48 11.22 10.73
CA GLY A 769 6.10 11.71 10.65
C GLY A 769 5.60 12.40 11.92
N GLU A 770 6.01 11.92 13.10
CA GLU A 770 5.67 12.58 14.37
C GLU A 770 6.45 13.89 14.53
N THR A 771 7.75 13.90 14.27
CA THR A 771 8.60 15.11 14.40
C THR A 771 8.14 16.25 13.49
N LYS A 772 7.76 15.95 12.23
CA LYS A 772 7.33 16.98 11.26
C LYS A 772 5.88 17.42 11.41
N TRP A 773 4.98 16.49 11.72
CA TRP A 773 3.52 16.70 11.59
C TRP A 773 2.71 16.34 12.86
N VAL A 774 3.39 16.01 13.97
CA VAL A 774 2.81 15.46 15.23
C VAL A 774 2.01 14.17 15.00
N ARG A 775 2.24 13.50 13.87
CA ARG A 775 1.48 12.35 13.39
C ARG A 775 2.05 11.03 13.95
N GLN A 776 1.48 10.60 15.08
CA GLN A 776 1.72 9.27 15.64
C GLN A 776 1.19 8.12 14.74
N SER A 777 1.86 6.97 14.82
CA SER A 777 1.55 5.73 14.11
C SER A 777 1.79 4.53 15.04
N GLY A 778 0.87 3.56 15.08
CA GLY A 778 1.01 2.31 15.83
C GLY A 778 1.43 1.11 14.98
N LEU A 779 2.12 1.35 13.86
CA LEU A 779 2.49 0.30 12.90
C LEU A 779 3.64 -0.56 13.44
N CYS A 780 3.44 -1.87 13.48
CA CYS A 780 4.51 -2.84 13.65
C CYS A 780 5.05 -3.26 12.28
N MET A 781 6.37 -3.27 12.10
CA MET A 781 7.07 -3.86 10.95
C MET A 781 7.77 -5.13 11.41
N PHE A 782 7.44 -6.27 10.81
CA PHE A 782 8.14 -7.54 11.01
C PHE A 782 9.12 -7.76 9.85
N LEU A 783 10.40 -7.86 10.19
CA LEU A 783 11.53 -7.93 9.24
C LEU A 783 12.33 -9.21 9.48
N PRO A 784 12.03 -10.32 8.77
CA PRO A 784 12.72 -11.59 9.02
C PRO A 784 14.24 -11.50 8.79
N HIS A 785 15.03 -11.71 9.84
CA HIS A 785 16.46 -11.41 9.90
C HIS A 785 17.22 -12.56 10.59
N SER A 786 18.32 -12.99 9.98
CA SER A 786 19.37 -13.86 10.57
C SER A 786 20.38 -14.35 9.53
N MET A 787 21.67 -14.41 9.88
CA MET A 787 22.73 -14.96 9.01
C MET A 787 22.71 -16.50 9.04
N GLU A 788 22.08 -17.10 8.03
CA GLU A 788 21.83 -18.56 7.94
C GLU A 788 22.44 -19.20 6.69
N GLY A 789 23.36 -18.51 6.01
CA GLY A 789 24.01 -18.99 4.79
C GLY A 789 23.10 -19.02 3.56
N MET A 790 22.05 -18.19 3.54
CA MET A 790 21.07 -18.07 2.46
C MET A 790 21.43 -17.02 1.39
N GLY A 791 22.64 -16.43 1.46
CA GLY A 791 23.07 -15.34 0.59
C GLY A 791 22.64 -13.95 1.08
N PRO A 792 23.02 -12.88 0.35
CA PRO A 792 22.88 -11.51 0.84
C PRO A 792 21.44 -11.03 1.00
N GLU A 793 20.51 -11.43 0.14
CA GLU A 793 19.12 -10.94 0.10
C GLU A 793 18.12 -11.74 0.97
N HIS A 794 18.62 -12.63 1.84
CA HIS A 794 17.79 -13.48 2.71
C HIS A 794 18.33 -13.56 4.15
N SER A 795 19.12 -12.57 4.57
CA SER A 795 19.91 -12.63 5.80
C SER A 795 19.78 -11.40 6.70
N SER A 796 19.64 -10.19 6.17
CA SER A 796 19.61 -8.97 6.98
C SER A 796 18.60 -7.95 6.49
N GLY A 797 17.60 -7.68 7.33
CA GLY A 797 16.75 -6.49 7.23
C GLY A 797 17.45 -5.15 7.52
N ARG A 798 18.78 -5.12 7.60
CA ARG A 798 19.61 -3.91 7.73
C ARG A 798 19.27 -3.06 8.94
N ILE A 799 19.31 -3.70 10.11
CA ILE A 799 19.07 -3.10 11.42
C ILE A 799 19.93 -1.86 11.67
N GLU A 800 21.15 -1.82 11.11
CA GLU A 800 22.04 -0.65 11.15
C GLU A 800 21.38 0.63 10.62
N ARG A 801 20.50 0.52 9.62
CA ARG A 801 19.82 1.67 8.99
C ARG A 801 18.67 2.21 9.84
N PHE A 802 17.90 1.32 10.46
CA PHE A 802 16.81 1.73 11.37
C PHE A 802 17.38 2.33 12.65
N LEU A 803 18.50 1.81 13.15
CA LEU A 803 19.24 2.37 14.27
C LEU A 803 19.88 3.73 13.92
N GLN A 804 20.45 3.90 12.72
CA GLN A 804 20.95 5.20 12.22
C GLN A 804 19.83 6.25 12.06
N LEU A 805 18.60 5.84 11.76
CA LEU A 805 17.43 6.70 11.62
C LEU A 805 16.66 6.91 12.95
N SER A 806 17.17 6.40 14.07
CA SER A 806 16.60 6.63 15.40
C SER A 806 17.10 7.95 15.99
N ASP A 807 16.23 8.68 16.69
CA ASP A 807 16.54 9.97 17.36
C ASP A 807 16.91 9.82 18.85
N ASP A 808 17.27 8.61 19.27
CA ASP A 808 17.92 8.32 20.55
C ASP A 808 19.34 8.93 20.52
N ASP A 809 19.69 9.74 21.51
CA ASP A 809 20.93 10.51 21.55
C ASP A 809 22.02 9.73 22.32
N PRO A 810 23.18 9.39 21.71
CA PRO A 810 24.23 8.61 22.36
C PRO A 810 24.93 9.36 23.51
N ASP A 811 24.96 10.70 23.49
CA ASP A 811 25.64 11.53 24.48
C ASP A 811 24.71 11.83 25.68
N CYS A 812 23.41 11.59 25.53
CA CYS A 812 22.39 11.82 26.55
C CYS A 812 22.19 10.60 27.47
N PHE A 813 23.01 10.49 28.51
CA PHE A 813 22.75 9.55 29.60
C PHE A 813 21.48 9.96 30.39
N PRO A 814 20.47 9.08 30.54
CA PRO A 814 19.20 9.43 31.16
C PRO A 814 19.27 9.51 32.69
N ASP A 815 18.31 10.20 33.30
CA ASP A 815 18.16 10.26 34.76
C ASP A 815 17.66 8.90 35.30
N MET A 816 18.52 8.22 36.06
CA MET A 816 18.23 6.92 36.68
C MET A 816 17.31 7.03 37.89
N CYS A 817 17.03 8.23 38.39
CA CYS A 817 16.07 8.49 39.46
C CYS A 817 14.65 8.75 38.94
N ASP A 818 14.44 8.82 37.63
CA ASP A 818 13.13 9.03 37.02
C ASP A 818 12.25 7.77 37.09
N ALA A 819 11.22 7.80 37.95
CA ALA A 819 10.25 6.71 38.06
C ALA A 819 9.49 6.41 36.75
N ASP A 820 9.42 7.36 35.81
CA ASP A 820 8.79 7.21 34.50
C ASP A 820 9.80 6.95 33.36
N LEU A 821 11.09 6.71 33.66
CA LEU A 821 12.21 6.64 32.70
C LEU A 821 11.86 5.90 31.40
N VAL A 822 11.40 4.65 31.55
CA VAL A 822 11.09 3.77 30.40
C VAL A 822 9.94 4.35 29.57
N ALA A 823 8.95 4.97 30.19
CA ALA A 823 7.83 5.60 29.49
C ALA A 823 8.24 6.90 28.79
N ARG A 824 9.10 7.72 29.41
CA ARG A 824 9.64 8.93 28.77
C ARG A 824 10.53 8.60 27.57
N GLN A 825 11.45 7.63 27.70
CA GLN A 825 12.25 7.14 26.57
C GLN A 825 11.36 6.70 25.40
N LEU A 826 10.37 5.83 25.67
CA LEU A 826 9.44 5.34 24.64
C LEU A 826 8.54 6.45 24.06
N MET A 827 8.23 7.50 24.82
CA MET A 827 7.42 8.62 24.34
C MET A 827 8.24 9.63 23.51
N ASN A 828 9.51 9.79 23.82
CA ASN A 828 10.37 10.79 23.18
C ASN A 828 10.91 10.29 21.83
N THR A 829 11.38 9.03 21.74
CA THR A 829 11.96 8.50 20.50
C THR A 829 10.95 8.44 19.35
N ASN A 830 11.39 8.55 18.10
CA ASN A 830 10.58 8.38 16.90
C ASN A 830 9.98 6.97 16.77
N TRP A 831 10.73 5.92 17.11
CA TRP A 831 10.27 4.52 17.03
C TRP A 831 11.00 3.56 17.98
N ILE A 832 10.47 2.35 18.11
CA ILE A 832 11.04 1.29 18.96
C ILE A 832 11.69 0.24 18.06
N VAL A 833 12.95 -0.13 18.33
CA VAL A 833 13.68 -1.16 17.56
C VAL A 833 13.99 -2.37 18.45
N THR A 834 13.52 -3.55 18.03
CA THR A 834 13.67 -4.82 18.76
C THR A 834 14.19 -5.94 17.86
N ASN A 835 14.93 -6.88 18.47
CA ASN A 835 15.41 -8.11 17.82
C ASN A 835 15.22 -9.27 18.82
N LEU A 836 13.99 -9.75 18.90
CA LEU A 836 13.48 -10.53 20.04
C LEU A 836 13.90 -12.01 19.97
N THR A 837 14.21 -12.62 21.12
CA THR A 837 14.61 -14.05 21.17
C THR A 837 13.54 -14.98 21.74
N THR A 838 12.48 -14.48 22.41
CA THR A 838 11.48 -15.36 23.05
C THR A 838 10.02 -15.08 22.62
N PRO A 839 9.17 -16.12 22.52
CA PRO A 839 7.73 -15.96 22.25
C PRO A 839 6.98 -15.09 23.27
N ALA A 840 7.37 -15.12 24.54
CA ALA A 840 6.81 -14.24 25.57
C ALA A 840 7.12 -12.76 25.29
N ASN A 841 8.35 -12.43 24.87
CA ASN A 841 8.68 -11.04 24.55
C ASN A 841 7.93 -10.53 23.30
N LEU A 842 7.69 -11.36 22.28
CA LEU A 842 6.80 -11.00 21.17
C LEU A 842 5.39 -10.66 21.67
N PHE A 843 4.83 -11.53 22.52
CA PHE A 843 3.51 -11.34 23.10
C PHE A 843 3.41 -10.01 23.87
N HIS A 844 4.37 -9.75 24.75
CA HIS A 844 4.41 -8.51 25.52
C HIS A 844 4.69 -7.28 24.65
N ALA A 845 5.51 -7.37 23.59
CA ALA A 845 5.76 -6.26 22.68
C ALA A 845 4.50 -5.84 21.91
N LEU A 846 3.73 -6.80 21.38
CA LEU A 846 2.48 -6.52 20.65
C LEU A 846 1.38 -5.98 21.56
N ARG A 847 1.24 -6.51 22.78
CA ARG A 847 0.30 -5.95 23.77
C ARG A 847 0.76 -4.57 24.27
N ARG A 848 2.08 -4.35 24.43
CA ARG A 848 2.66 -3.04 24.82
C ARG A 848 2.29 -1.95 23.82
N GLN A 849 2.37 -2.23 22.52
CA GLN A 849 1.99 -1.28 21.46
C GLN A 849 0.58 -0.69 21.62
N VAL A 850 -0.38 -1.47 22.12
CA VAL A 850 -1.74 -0.98 22.39
C VAL A 850 -1.87 -0.37 23.80
N ALA A 851 -1.14 -0.91 24.78
CA ALA A 851 -1.14 -0.52 26.19
C ALA A 851 -0.41 0.81 26.51
N LEU A 852 0.34 1.38 25.56
CA LEU A 852 0.94 2.72 25.69
C LEU A 852 -0.13 3.82 25.66
N GLY A 853 0.09 4.92 26.40
CA GLY A 853 -0.76 6.12 26.36
C GLY A 853 -0.65 6.95 25.06
N PHE A 854 0.18 6.49 24.11
CA PHE A 854 0.51 7.10 22.82
C PHE A 854 0.84 5.99 21.80
N ARG A 855 1.18 6.33 20.55
CA ARG A 855 1.59 5.35 19.53
C ARG A 855 2.94 5.71 18.90
N LYS A 856 3.81 4.70 18.75
CA LYS A 856 5.11 4.76 18.05
C LYS A 856 5.24 3.53 17.14
N PRO A 857 5.91 3.62 15.98
CA PRO A 857 6.23 2.42 15.20
C PRO A 857 7.07 1.42 16.00
N LEU A 858 6.88 0.12 15.74
CA LEU A 858 7.72 -0.97 16.26
C LEU A 858 8.43 -1.67 15.11
N ILE A 859 9.74 -1.52 15.01
CA ILE A 859 10.58 -2.22 14.06
C ILE A 859 11.10 -3.49 14.74
N ASN A 860 10.52 -4.65 14.39
CA ASN A 860 10.90 -5.93 14.96
C ASN A 860 11.64 -6.79 13.93
N PHE A 861 12.91 -7.04 14.19
CA PHE A 861 13.73 -8.01 13.47
C PHE A 861 13.30 -9.41 13.90
N SER A 862 12.45 -10.03 13.08
CA SER A 862 11.76 -11.27 13.41
C SER A 862 12.61 -12.50 13.05
N PRO A 863 12.52 -13.60 13.81
CA PRO A 863 13.35 -14.77 13.59
C PRO A 863 12.97 -15.56 12.33
N LYS A 864 13.95 -16.27 11.76
CA LYS A 864 13.75 -17.28 10.71
C LYS A 864 13.86 -18.71 11.25
N SER A 865 15.06 -19.25 11.50
CA SER A 865 15.26 -20.59 12.11
C SER A 865 14.65 -20.71 13.51
N VAL A 866 14.79 -19.68 14.34
CA VAL A 866 14.34 -19.64 15.74
C VAL A 866 12.82 -19.85 15.91
N LEU A 867 12.01 -19.62 14.86
CA LEU A 867 10.57 -19.94 14.82
C LEU A 867 10.22 -21.39 15.22
N ARG A 868 11.18 -22.32 15.13
CA ARG A 868 11.02 -23.75 15.51
C ARG A 868 12.10 -24.28 16.44
N HIS A 869 13.02 -23.43 16.92
CA HIS A 869 14.19 -23.90 17.66
C HIS A 869 13.78 -24.48 19.04
N PRO A 870 14.26 -25.66 19.48
CA PRO A 870 13.78 -26.30 20.71
C PRO A 870 13.96 -25.46 21.98
N LYS A 871 15.07 -24.71 22.10
CA LYS A 871 15.33 -23.78 23.21
C LYS A 871 14.60 -22.42 23.06
N ALA A 872 13.89 -22.18 21.95
CA ALA A 872 13.13 -20.94 21.69
C ALA A 872 11.64 -21.10 22.00
N ARG A 873 11.34 -21.46 23.26
CA ARG A 873 9.99 -21.62 23.78
C ARG A 873 9.86 -20.90 25.12
N SER A 874 8.68 -20.35 25.39
CA SER A 874 8.37 -19.71 26.67
C SER A 874 7.33 -20.52 27.45
N PRO A 875 7.54 -20.85 28.74
CA PRO A 875 6.50 -21.41 29.60
C PRO A 875 5.38 -20.37 29.86
N PHE A 876 4.15 -20.85 30.08
CA PHE A 876 2.95 -20.01 30.26
C PHE A 876 3.06 -18.98 31.39
N ARG A 877 3.90 -19.23 32.41
CA ARG A 877 4.14 -18.27 33.50
C ARG A 877 4.74 -16.96 32.99
N ASP A 878 5.49 -17.00 31.89
CA ASP A 878 6.16 -15.84 31.29
C ASP A 878 5.18 -14.96 30.47
N PHE A 879 3.87 -15.30 30.49
CA PHE A 879 2.76 -14.56 29.87
C PHE A 879 1.68 -14.14 30.90
N ASN A 880 1.89 -14.45 32.20
CA ASN A 880 0.87 -14.30 33.24
C ASN A 880 0.69 -12.84 33.69
N GLU A 881 -0.29 -12.56 34.57
CA GLU A 881 -0.59 -11.22 35.09
C GLU A 881 0.60 -10.53 35.83
N CYS A 882 1.66 -11.26 36.18
CA CYS A 882 2.88 -10.74 36.79
C CYS A 882 4.04 -10.55 35.78
N SER A 883 3.89 -10.91 34.51
CA SER A 883 4.93 -10.79 33.49
C SER A 883 4.77 -9.56 32.60
N SER A 884 5.89 -9.13 32.01
CA SER A 884 6.01 -7.91 31.21
C SER A 884 7.10 -8.04 30.15
N PHE A 885 7.20 -7.04 29.25
CA PHE A 885 8.23 -6.99 28.22
C PHE A 885 9.62 -6.78 28.82
N GLN A 886 10.53 -7.74 28.59
CA GLN A 886 11.92 -7.67 29.02
C GLN A 886 12.74 -6.89 27.98
N ARG A 887 13.20 -5.67 28.29
CA ARG A 887 14.08 -4.88 27.40
C ARG A 887 15.46 -5.53 27.23
N LEU A 888 15.94 -6.18 28.29
CA LEU A 888 17.17 -6.95 28.37
C LEU A 888 16.86 -8.24 29.14
N ILE A 889 17.46 -9.37 28.77
CA ILE A 889 17.36 -10.64 29.51
C ILE A 889 18.77 -11.03 29.98
N PRO A 890 19.02 -11.07 31.30
CA PRO A 890 20.34 -11.39 31.85
C PRO A 890 20.62 -12.90 31.81
N ASP A 891 21.87 -13.27 32.08
CA ASP A 891 22.24 -14.67 32.32
C ASP A 891 21.75 -15.13 33.71
N THR A 892 21.17 -16.32 33.74
CA THR A 892 20.56 -16.98 34.92
C THR A 892 21.06 -18.41 35.13
N GLY A 893 22.14 -18.82 34.44
CA GLY A 893 22.87 -20.08 34.69
C GLY A 893 24.08 -19.90 35.61
N LYS A 894 25.04 -20.83 35.59
CA LYS A 894 26.21 -20.88 36.50
C LYS A 894 26.98 -19.55 36.58
N ALA A 895 27.25 -18.91 35.44
CA ALA A 895 27.87 -17.57 35.37
C ALA A 895 26.99 -16.48 36.02
N GLY A 896 25.68 -16.56 35.86
CA GLY A 896 24.71 -15.67 36.50
C GLY A 896 24.62 -15.86 38.01
N GLU A 897 24.88 -17.06 38.52
CA GLU A 897 24.94 -17.40 39.95
C GLU A 897 26.28 -16.98 40.59
N ASN A 898 27.39 -17.10 39.86
CA ASN A 898 28.76 -16.89 40.36
C ASN A 898 29.49 -15.78 39.57
N PRO A 899 29.08 -14.50 39.69
CA PRO A 899 29.55 -13.42 38.81
C PRO A 899 31.05 -13.16 38.88
N ASP A 900 31.70 -13.38 40.03
CA ASP A 900 33.15 -13.18 40.21
C ASP A 900 34.01 -14.21 39.45
N CYS A 901 33.42 -15.31 38.97
CA CYS A 901 34.09 -16.31 38.12
C CYS A 901 34.03 -15.96 36.61
N VAL A 902 33.28 -14.92 36.24
CA VAL A 902 33.03 -14.57 34.84
C VAL A 902 34.19 -13.78 34.25
N LYS A 903 34.77 -14.31 33.17
CA LYS A 903 35.85 -13.69 32.39
C LYS A 903 35.34 -12.81 31.26
N HIS A 904 34.22 -13.20 30.63
CA HIS A 904 33.63 -12.49 29.50
C HIS A 904 32.13 -12.25 29.75
N LEU A 905 31.72 -10.98 29.70
CA LEU A 905 30.33 -10.55 29.71
C LEU A 905 29.91 -10.22 28.27
N VAL A 906 29.20 -11.15 27.65
CA VAL A 906 28.83 -11.09 26.23
C VAL A 906 27.41 -10.57 26.09
N PHE A 907 27.29 -9.32 25.66
CA PHE A 907 26.04 -8.73 25.18
C PHE A 907 25.80 -9.16 23.73
N CYS A 908 24.58 -9.59 23.43
CA CYS A 908 24.18 -10.00 22.09
C CYS A 908 22.70 -9.63 21.83
N SER A 909 22.22 -9.80 20.59
CA SER A 909 20.83 -9.53 20.23
C SER A 909 20.35 -10.49 19.14
N GLY A 910 19.05 -10.83 19.13
CA GLY A 910 18.50 -11.78 18.16
C GLY A 910 19.04 -13.21 18.26
N LYS A 911 18.91 -13.97 17.16
CA LYS A 911 19.10 -15.44 17.19
C LYS A 911 20.51 -15.90 17.55
N VAL A 912 21.53 -15.06 17.39
CA VAL A 912 22.93 -15.41 17.69
C VAL A 912 23.13 -15.84 19.16
N TYR A 913 22.24 -15.42 20.07
CA TYR A 913 22.17 -15.95 21.44
C TYR A 913 22.08 -17.48 21.49
N TYR A 914 21.31 -18.11 20.59
CA TYR A 914 21.14 -19.58 20.58
C TYR A 914 22.39 -20.30 20.05
N ASP A 915 23.13 -19.67 19.15
CA ASP A 915 24.41 -20.16 18.67
C ASP A 915 25.46 -20.05 19.79
N LEU A 916 25.60 -18.86 20.39
CA LEU A 916 26.48 -18.61 21.55
C LEU A 916 26.18 -19.54 22.74
N LEU A 917 24.90 -19.79 23.04
CA LEU A 917 24.48 -20.70 24.11
C LEU A 917 24.94 -22.14 23.85
N LYS A 918 24.84 -22.59 22.59
CA LYS A 918 25.36 -23.91 22.18
C LYS A 918 26.88 -23.94 22.25
N GLU A 919 27.60 -22.99 21.65
CA GLU A 919 29.06 -23.01 21.67
C GLU A 919 29.63 -22.93 23.10
N ARG A 920 28.99 -22.18 24.00
CA ARG A 920 29.36 -22.14 25.43
C ARG A 920 29.19 -23.50 26.13
N GLU A 921 28.11 -24.23 25.83
CA GLU A 921 27.86 -25.58 26.33
C GLU A 921 28.80 -26.63 25.71
N ASP A 922 29.26 -26.41 24.46
CA ASP A 922 30.24 -27.25 23.77
C ASP A 922 31.68 -27.02 24.30
N HIS A 923 32.04 -25.80 24.68
CA HIS A 923 33.36 -25.45 25.26
C HIS A 923 33.43 -25.56 26.80
N GLU A 924 32.33 -25.88 27.48
CA GLU A 924 32.23 -26.05 28.95
C GLU A 924 32.57 -24.76 29.74
N GLN A 925 32.14 -23.61 29.18
CA GLN A 925 32.42 -22.27 29.70
C GLN A 925 31.19 -21.61 30.36
N GLU A 926 30.18 -22.37 30.79
CA GLU A 926 28.94 -21.79 31.33
C GLU A 926 29.10 -21.08 32.68
N SER A 927 30.26 -21.23 33.34
CA SER A 927 30.65 -20.48 34.55
C SER A 927 31.54 -19.26 34.26
N THR A 928 32.23 -19.22 33.11
CA THR A 928 33.23 -18.17 32.78
C THR A 928 32.77 -17.19 31.71
N CYS A 929 31.70 -17.49 30.97
CA CYS A 929 31.12 -16.64 29.95
C CYS A 929 29.64 -16.38 30.27
N ALA A 930 29.25 -15.13 30.54
CA ALA A 930 27.85 -14.74 30.77
C ALA A 930 27.22 -14.21 29.48
N LEU A 931 26.05 -14.71 29.11
CA LEU A 931 25.33 -14.36 27.88
C LEU A 931 24.11 -13.48 28.19
N VAL A 932 24.21 -12.18 27.88
CA VAL A 932 23.15 -11.18 28.07
C VAL A 932 22.51 -10.84 26.74
N ARG A 933 21.17 -10.79 26.69
CA ARG A 933 20.40 -10.42 25.49
C ARG A 933 19.85 -9.01 25.59
N VAL A 934 20.14 -8.17 24.61
CA VAL A 934 19.50 -6.86 24.41
C VAL A 934 18.34 -7.06 23.43
N GLU A 935 17.11 -7.15 23.95
CA GLU A 935 15.90 -7.43 23.18
C GLU A 935 15.32 -6.16 22.54
N GLN A 936 15.41 -5.03 23.25
CA GLN A 936 15.13 -3.68 22.75
C GLN A 936 16.44 -2.92 22.64
N ILE A 937 16.79 -2.51 21.41
CA ILE A 937 18.02 -1.78 21.11
C ILE A 937 17.76 -0.27 21.10
N CYS A 938 16.60 0.17 20.58
CA CYS A 938 16.14 1.56 20.63
C CYS A 938 14.75 1.65 21.30
N PRO A 939 14.54 2.56 22.28
CA PRO A 939 15.55 3.30 23.03
C PRO A 939 16.52 2.38 23.78
N PHE A 940 17.75 2.84 23.99
CA PHE A 940 18.80 2.02 24.61
C PHE A 940 18.53 1.82 26.12
N PRO A 941 18.63 0.58 26.65
CA PRO A 941 18.32 0.28 28.06
C PRO A 941 19.54 0.54 28.97
N TYR A 942 19.98 1.80 29.03
CA TYR A 942 21.13 2.26 29.84
C TYR A 942 21.11 1.73 31.28
N ASP A 943 19.94 1.71 31.91
CA ASP A 943 19.70 1.22 33.27
C ASP A 943 20.01 -0.27 33.43
N LEU A 944 19.50 -1.12 32.54
CA LEU A 944 19.70 -2.58 32.61
C LEU A 944 21.11 -2.98 32.17
N ILE A 945 21.75 -2.21 31.28
CA ILE A 945 23.16 -2.38 30.91
C ILE A 945 24.06 -2.06 32.12
N LEU A 946 23.81 -0.93 32.78
CA LEU A 946 24.49 -0.49 33.99
C LEU A 946 24.41 -1.53 35.13
N GLU A 947 23.26 -2.18 35.31
CA GLU A 947 23.11 -3.30 36.25
C GLU A 947 24.04 -4.49 35.93
N GLN A 948 24.15 -4.89 34.65
CA GLN A 948 25.02 -6.02 34.28
C GLN A 948 26.51 -5.68 34.41
N ILE A 949 26.94 -4.48 34.00
CA ILE A 949 28.35 -4.05 34.12
C ILE A 949 28.77 -3.99 35.61
N LYS A 950 27.87 -3.52 36.50
CA LYS A 950 28.06 -3.52 37.96
C LYS A 950 28.08 -4.92 38.58
N LYS A 951 27.32 -5.87 38.02
CA LYS A 951 27.26 -7.26 38.50
C LYS A 951 28.57 -8.02 38.24
N TYR A 952 29.08 -7.96 37.01
CA TYR A 952 30.29 -8.69 36.59
C TYR A 952 31.49 -7.74 36.54
N LYS A 953 32.10 -7.43 37.68
CA LYS A 953 33.06 -6.32 37.84
C LYS A 953 34.41 -6.52 37.13
N THR A 954 34.85 -7.77 37.02
CA THR A 954 36.18 -8.15 36.48
C THR A 954 36.12 -8.67 35.04
N ALA A 955 34.92 -8.94 34.52
CA ALA A 955 34.73 -9.50 33.19
C ALA A 955 35.05 -8.50 32.07
N GLU A 956 35.62 -8.98 30.98
CA GLU A 956 35.70 -8.24 29.72
C GLU A 956 34.29 -7.95 29.19
N LEU A 957 34.06 -6.72 28.73
CA LEU A 957 32.78 -6.32 28.14
C LEU A 957 32.83 -6.58 26.63
N ILE A 958 31.98 -7.48 26.12
CA ILE A 958 31.95 -7.85 24.69
C ILE A 958 30.57 -7.59 24.11
N TRP A 959 30.51 -6.94 22.95
CA TRP A 959 29.36 -6.98 22.05
C TRP A 959 29.59 -8.05 20.96
N PHE A 960 28.77 -9.10 20.97
CA PHE A 960 28.80 -10.15 19.95
C PHE A 960 27.60 -10.04 19.01
N GLN A 961 27.88 -9.97 17.71
CA GLN A 961 26.87 -10.00 16.65
C GLN A 961 27.29 -10.90 15.49
N GLU A 962 26.33 -11.42 14.74
CA GLU A 962 26.62 -12.25 13.57
C GLU A 962 26.79 -11.43 12.28
N GLU A 963 26.26 -10.21 12.27
CA GLU A 963 26.38 -9.25 11.18
C GLU A 963 27.80 -8.68 11.07
N HIS A 964 28.19 -8.29 9.86
CA HIS A 964 29.48 -7.63 9.59
C HIS A 964 29.63 -6.33 10.40
N LYS A 965 30.85 -5.93 10.77
CA LYS A 965 31.11 -4.79 11.71
C LYS A 965 30.52 -3.44 11.28
N ASN A 966 30.25 -3.25 9.99
CA ASN A 966 29.59 -2.07 9.40
C ASN A 966 28.06 -2.25 9.19
N GLN A 967 27.49 -3.26 9.83
CA GLN A 967 26.10 -3.70 9.80
C GLN A 967 25.71 -4.11 11.24
N GLY A 968 24.46 -4.51 11.48
CA GLY A 968 24.03 -4.91 12.81
C GLY A 968 23.88 -3.70 13.75
N ALA A 969 24.07 -3.90 15.06
CA ALA A 969 23.89 -2.84 16.05
C ALA A 969 25.19 -2.18 16.54
N TRP A 970 26.37 -2.71 16.20
CA TRP A 970 27.67 -2.25 16.72
C TRP A 970 27.84 -0.72 16.69
N SER A 971 27.67 -0.07 15.54
CA SER A 971 27.89 1.37 15.38
C SER A 971 26.85 2.26 16.09
N TYR A 972 25.76 1.67 16.59
CA TYR A 972 24.75 2.36 17.39
C TYR A 972 25.00 2.15 18.89
N ILE A 973 25.32 0.92 19.31
CA ILE A 973 25.53 0.58 20.72
C ILE A 973 26.86 1.09 21.26
N GLN A 974 27.94 1.11 20.45
CA GLN A 974 29.29 1.47 20.92
C GLN A 974 29.31 2.81 21.69
N PRO A 975 28.92 3.96 21.11
CA PRO A 975 29.00 5.24 21.82
C PRO A 975 28.05 5.33 23.03
N ARG A 976 27.00 4.50 23.09
CA ARG A 976 26.07 4.43 24.23
C ARG A 976 26.65 3.63 25.39
N PHE A 977 27.39 2.57 25.09
CA PHE A 977 28.24 1.89 26.08
C PHE A 977 29.32 2.84 26.58
N ASP A 978 30.01 3.56 25.68
CA ASP A 978 31.03 4.55 26.06
C ASP A 978 30.44 5.62 27.00
N THR A 979 29.28 6.21 26.67
CA THR A 979 28.54 7.13 27.57
C THR A 979 28.08 6.47 28.87
N THR A 980 27.75 5.18 28.88
CA THR A 980 27.42 4.44 30.13
C THR A 980 28.65 4.31 31.02
N ILE A 981 29.78 3.91 30.44
CA ILE A 981 31.07 3.72 31.11
C ILE A 981 31.58 5.05 31.69
N LEU A 982 31.53 6.14 30.91
CA LEU A 982 31.93 7.49 31.34
C LEU A 982 31.07 8.07 32.47
N LYS A 983 29.93 7.46 32.80
CA LYS A 983 29.06 7.82 33.94
C LYS A 983 29.23 6.89 35.14
N MET A 984 30.10 5.88 35.06
CA MET A 984 30.42 4.97 36.15
C MET A 984 31.75 5.36 36.81
N GLU A 985 31.68 5.90 38.03
CA GLU A 985 32.89 6.19 38.82
C GLU A 985 33.74 4.92 39.02
N GLY A 986 35.02 5.00 38.66
CA GLY A 986 35.98 3.90 38.78
C GLY A 986 35.90 2.83 37.68
N GLU A 987 34.97 2.93 36.72
CA GLU A 987 34.95 2.05 35.55
C GLU A 987 35.99 2.49 34.51
N SER A 988 36.60 1.52 33.84
CA SER A 988 37.64 1.75 32.82
C SER A 988 37.65 0.70 31.69
N ARG A 989 36.78 -0.30 31.74
CA ARG A 989 36.64 -1.32 30.70
C ARG A 989 35.90 -0.73 29.49
N GLY A 990 36.51 -0.78 28.31
CA GLY A 990 35.83 -0.50 27.04
C GLY A 990 34.96 -1.67 26.57
N ILE A 991 34.04 -1.41 25.64
CA ILE A 991 33.24 -2.45 24.97
C ILE A 991 33.99 -3.00 23.74
N ASN A 992 34.25 -4.30 23.70
CA ASN A 992 34.97 -4.96 22.61
C ASN A 992 34.02 -5.55 21.56
N TYR A 993 34.36 -5.41 20.27
CA TYR A 993 33.58 -5.97 19.16
C TYR A 993 34.02 -7.40 18.83
N HIS A 994 33.08 -8.35 18.88
CA HIS A 994 33.23 -9.68 18.31
C HIS A 994 32.14 -9.93 17.26
N GLY A 995 32.52 -10.42 16.09
CA GLY A 995 31.60 -10.62 14.96
C GLY A 995 32.31 -10.57 13.61
N ARG A 996 31.56 -10.63 12.51
CA ARG A 996 32.14 -10.71 11.16
C ARG A 996 32.89 -9.40 10.79
N PRO A 997 33.97 -9.46 9.99
CA PRO A 997 34.68 -8.26 9.51
C PRO A 997 33.78 -7.40 8.61
N PRO A 998 34.13 -6.13 8.30
CA PRO A 998 33.32 -5.27 7.43
C PRO A 998 33.07 -5.86 6.03
N ASN A 999 31.88 -5.65 5.47
CA ASN A 999 31.48 -6.12 4.13
C ASN A 999 30.40 -5.20 3.50
N SER A 1000 30.43 -5.04 2.18
CA SER A 1000 29.40 -4.34 1.42
C SER A 1000 28.14 -5.20 1.21
N ALA A 1001 28.32 -6.51 1.04
CA ALA A 1001 27.23 -7.47 1.00
C ALA A 1001 26.70 -7.78 2.42
N SER A 1002 25.39 -8.00 2.54
CA SER A 1002 24.76 -8.38 3.82
C SER A 1002 25.20 -9.76 4.30
N SER A 1003 25.38 -10.73 3.39
CA SER A 1003 25.97 -12.04 3.66
C SER A 1003 26.72 -12.55 2.44
N THR A 1004 27.61 -13.54 2.62
CA THR A 1004 28.21 -14.25 1.47
C THR A 1004 27.21 -15.23 0.84
N GLY A 1005 27.23 -15.31 -0.49
CA GLY A 1005 26.50 -16.33 -1.25
C GLY A 1005 27.16 -17.72 -1.22
N ASN A 1006 28.38 -17.86 -0.68
CA ASN A 1006 29.07 -19.14 -0.58
C ASN A 1006 28.88 -19.76 0.81
N LYS A 1007 28.21 -20.92 0.87
CA LYS A 1007 27.88 -21.59 2.14
C LYS A 1007 29.11 -22.06 2.93
N VAL A 1008 30.20 -22.46 2.26
CA VAL A 1008 31.46 -22.85 2.92
C VAL A 1008 32.12 -21.62 3.54
N GLN A 1009 32.13 -20.49 2.84
CA GLN A 1009 32.63 -19.23 3.39
C GLN A 1009 31.75 -18.73 4.56
N HIS A 1010 30.42 -18.90 4.48
CA HIS A 1010 29.52 -18.52 5.57
C HIS A 1010 29.82 -19.29 6.88
N TYR A 1011 30.06 -20.60 6.78
CA TYR A 1011 30.45 -21.43 7.93
C TYR A 1011 31.87 -21.09 8.39
N SER A 1012 32.86 -20.99 7.50
CA SER A 1012 34.22 -20.55 7.86
C SER A 1012 34.23 -19.19 8.58
N GLN A 1013 33.32 -18.27 8.25
CA GLN A 1013 33.12 -17.02 8.99
C GLN A 1013 32.41 -17.21 10.34
N TYR A 1014 31.47 -18.16 10.45
CA TYR A 1014 30.81 -18.51 11.72
C TYR A 1014 31.82 -19.15 12.69
N ASP A 1015 32.55 -20.16 12.21
CA ASP A 1015 33.57 -20.88 12.96
C ASP A 1015 34.62 -19.88 13.47
N ALA A 1016 35.13 -19.00 12.60
CA ALA A 1016 36.13 -17.99 12.98
C ALA A 1016 35.64 -16.99 14.07
N ILE A 1017 34.37 -16.56 14.06
CA ILE A 1017 33.86 -15.65 15.10
C ILE A 1017 33.57 -16.38 16.42
N MET A 1018 33.23 -17.67 16.37
CA MET A 1018 33.01 -18.48 17.58
C MET A 1018 34.35 -18.89 18.23
N THR A 1019 35.31 -19.38 17.45
CA THR A 1019 36.69 -19.65 17.90
C THR A 1019 37.35 -18.36 18.43
N GLY A 1020 37.07 -17.21 17.82
CA GLY A 1020 37.53 -15.90 18.28
C GLY A 1020 36.89 -15.38 19.58
N LEU A 1021 35.96 -16.13 20.20
CA LEU A 1021 35.40 -15.85 21.53
C LEU A 1021 35.70 -16.98 22.53
N PHE A 1022 35.45 -18.24 22.14
CA PHE A 1022 35.56 -19.39 23.05
C PHE A 1022 36.92 -20.09 23.00
N GLY A 1023 37.77 -19.80 22.01
CA GLY A 1023 38.99 -20.54 21.69
C GLY A 1023 38.74 -21.74 20.77
N GLU A 1024 39.79 -22.53 20.53
CA GLU A 1024 39.65 -23.83 19.85
C GLU A 1024 39.09 -24.87 20.82
N LEU A 1025 38.17 -25.72 20.33
CA LEU A 1025 37.69 -26.88 21.11
C LEU A 1025 38.87 -27.81 21.47
N THR A 1026 38.96 -28.19 22.75
CA THR A 1026 39.94 -29.21 23.17
C THR A 1026 39.56 -30.59 22.63
N GLU A 1027 40.51 -31.53 22.58
CA GLU A 1027 40.21 -32.92 22.20
C GLU A 1027 39.24 -33.61 23.16
N GLU A 1028 39.21 -33.20 24.43
CA GLU A 1028 38.24 -33.68 25.41
C GLU A 1028 36.83 -33.15 25.09
N ASN A 1029 36.68 -31.85 24.80
CA ASN A 1029 35.40 -31.31 24.35
C ASN A 1029 34.94 -32.00 23.05
N LYS A 1030 35.82 -32.13 22.05
CA LYS A 1030 35.51 -32.81 20.76
C LYS A 1030 35.03 -34.24 20.97
N LYS A 1031 35.70 -35.00 21.86
CA LYS A 1031 35.29 -36.35 22.24
C LYS A 1031 33.93 -36.37 22.93
N ARG A 1032 33.71 -35.52 23.94
CA ARG A 1032 32.43 -35.39 24.66
C ARG A 1032 31.28 -35.04 23.71
N ILE A 1033 31.46 -34.06 22.83
CA ILE A 1033 30.49 -33.64 21.82
C ILE A 1033 30.18 -34.79 20.83
N LYS A 1034 31.18 -35.57 20.44
CA LYS A 1034 30.99 -36.75 19.59
C LYS A 1034 30.18 -37.84 20.31
N GLU A 1035 30.52 -38.13 21.57
CA GLU A 1035 29.80 -39.12 22.39
C GLU A 1035 28.33 -38.70 22.63
N ILE A 1036 28.07 -37.41 22.89
CA ILE A 1036 26.72 -36.84 22.95
C ILE A 1036 25.98 -37.05 21.62
N LYS A 1037 26.57 -36.66 20.48
CA LYS A 1037 25.94 -36.82 19.16
C LYS A 1037 25.66 -38.29 18.82
N GLU A 1038 26.54 -39.21 19.19
CA GLU A 1038 26.30 -40.65 19.05
C GLU A 1038 25.16 -41.15 19.94
N GLN A 1039 25.03 -40.63 21.17
CA GLN A 1039 23.92 -40.95 22.08
C GLN A 1039 22.59 -40.37 21.57
N GLU A 1040 22.57 -39.11 21.13
CA GLU A 1040 21.40 -38.48 20.50
C GLU A 1040 20.96 -39.23 19.25
N GLN A 1041 21.89 -39.66 18.40
CA GLN A 1041 21.58 -40.43 17.19
C GLN A 1041 21.02 -41.82 17.53
N LYS A 1042 21.57 -42.51 18.55
CA LYS A 1042 21.03 -43.78 19.06
C LYS A 1042 19.62 -43.58 19.64
N ALA A 1043 19.39 -42.52 20.42
CA ALA A 1043 18.09 -42.18 20.99
C ALA A 1043 17.05 -41.79 19.91
N ALA A 1044 17.45 -41.05 18.88
CA ALA A 1044 16.60 -40.68 17.75
C ALA A 1044 16.19 -41.91 16.91
N VAL A 1045 17.11 -42.85 16.68
CA VAL A 1045 16.79 -44.14 16.06
C VAL A 1045 15.78 -44.92 16.91
N GLN A 1046 16.03 -45.08 18.21
CA GLN A 1046 15.12 -45.76 19.13
C GLN A 1046 13.73 -45.08 19.23
N GLN A 1047 13.66 -43.74 19.20
CA GLN A 1047 12.37 -43.03 19.11
C GLN A 1047 11.68 -43.24 17.76
N SER A 1048 12.43 -43.34 16.66
CA SER A 1048 11.87 -43.67 15.34
C SER A 1048 11.30 -45.10 15.31
N GLU A 1049 11.98 -46.07 15.92
CA GLU A 1049 11.54 -47.46 16.03
C GLU A 1049 10.34 -47.61 16.97
N ALA A 1050 10.37 -46.94 18.14
CA ALA A 1050 9.25 -46.91 19.09
C ALA A 1050 8.01 -46.23 18.49
N SER A 1051 8.18 -45.15 17.72
CA SER A 1051 7.05 -44.49 17.04
C SER A 1051 6.54 -45.28 15.83
N LEU A 1052 7.39 -46.01 15.10
CA LEU A 1052 7.00 -47.00 14.08
C LEU A 1052 6.25 -48.18 14.70
N ALA A 1053 6.71 -48.70 15.84
CA ALA A 1053 6.05 -49.77 16.59
C ALA A 1053 4.69 -49.31 17.11
N LYS A 1054 4.60 -48.10 17.68
CA LYS A 1054 3.35 -47.49 18.13
C LYS A 1054 2.38 -47.25 16.97
N ALA A 1055 2.87 -46.74 15.83
CA ALA A 1055 2.05 -46.56 14.62
C ALA A 1055 1.57 -47.89 14.01
N LYS A 1056 2.30 -49.00 14.19
CA LYS A 1056 1.82 -50.36 13.88
C LYS A 1056 0.74 -50.80 14.88
N GLN A 1057 0.96 -50.62 16.19
CA GLN A 1057 -0.02 -50.96 17.24
C GLN A 1057 -1.33 -50.18 17.10
N ASP A 1058 -1.27 -48.87 16.85
CA ASP A 1058 -2.45 -48.03 16.69
C ASP A 1058 -3.22 -48.38 15.41
N LYS A 1059 -2.53 -48.78 14.32
CA LYS A 1059 -3.17 -49.37 13.13
C LYS A 1059 -3.81 -50.73 13.40
N MET A 1060 -3.18 -51.59 14.21
CA MET A 1060 -3.79 -52.86 14.62
C MET A 1060 -5.06 -52.61 15.44
N LYS A 1061 -5.00 -51.71 16.44
CA LYS A 1061 -6.17 -51.29 17.23
C LYS A 1061 -7.27 -50.65 16.38
N GLU A 1062 -6.94 -49.85 15.37
CA GLU A 1062 -7.92 -49.28 14.44
C GLU A 1062 -8.55 -50.37 13.53
N GLY A 1063 -7.77 -51.37 13.12
CA GLY A 1063 -8.24 -52.56 12.41
C GLY A 1063 -9.16 -53.43 13.27
N GLU A 1064 -8.78 -53.68 14.53
CA GLU A 1064 -9.59 -54.39 15.52
C GLU A 1064 -10.89 -53.64 15.84
N LYS A 1065 -10.85 -52.31 15.92
CA LYS A 1065 -12.06 -51.48 16.07
C LYS A 1065 -13.01 -51.66 14.89
N LYS A 1066 -12.51 -51.60 13.66
CA LYS A 1066 -13.31 -51.81 12.43
C LYS A 1066 -13.81 -53.26 12.30
N ALA A 1067 -13.06 -54.24 12.80
CA ALA A 1067 -13.51 -55.63 12.89
C ALA A 1067 -14.60 -55.83 13.98
N GLY A 1068 -14.47 -55.14 15.11
CA GLY A 1068 -15.48 -55.09 16.17
C GLY A 1068 -16.77 -54.40 15.72
N GLU A 1069 -16.66 -53.27 15.01
CA GLU A 1069 -17.79 -52.56 14.40
C GLU A 1069 -18.48 -53.41 13.33
N LYS A 1070 -17.75 -54.18 12.52
CA LYS A 1070 -18.34 -55.21 11.63
C LYS A 1070 -19.11 -56.27 12.41
N LYS A 1071 -18.51 -56.89 13.44
CA LYS A 1071 -19.18 -57.92 14.26
C LYS A 1071 -20.39 -57.36 15.04
N ALA A 1072 -20.37 -56.08 15.41
CA ALA A 1072 -21.51 -55.40 16.03
C ALA A 1072 -22.63 -55.10 15.02
N GLY A 1073 -22.28 -54.75 13.77
CA GLY A 1073 -23.24 -54.61 12.66
C GLY A 1073 -23.90 -55.94 12.31
N GLU A 1074 -23.12 -57.01 12.19
CA GLU A 1074 -23.61 -58.37 11.92
C GLU A 1074 -24.51 -58.89 13.07
N LYS A 1075 -24.14 -58.66 14.34
CA LYS A 1075 -25.03 -58.99 15.47
C LYS A 1075 -26.33 -58.18 15.51
N LYS A 1076 -26.37 -56.95 15.00
CA LYS A 1076 -27.63 -56.17 14.86
C LYS A 1076 -28.44 -56.52 13.61
N ALA A 1077 -27.94 -57.36 12.71
CA ALA A 1077 -28.69 -57.90 11.58
C ALA A 1077 -29.40 -59.23 11.90
N GLY A 1078 -28.90 -60.01 12.88
CA GLY A 1078 -29.40 -61.35 13.21
C GLY A 1078 -30.66 -61.42 14.07
N GLU A 1079 -31.11 -60.31 14.68
CA GLU A 1079 -32.26 -60.30 15.61
C GLU A 1079 -33.63 -60.06 14.93
N LYS A 1080 -33.73 -60.25 13.61
CA LYS A 1080 -35.01 -60.31 12.89
C LYS A 1080 -35.02 -61.46 11.87
N LYS A 1081 -36.02 -62.32 12.02
CA LYS A 1081 -36.30 -63.55 11.25
C LYS A 1081 -35.37 -64.73 11.57
N GLU A 1082 -35.76 -65.49 12.59
CA GLU A 1082 -35.94 -66.93 12.34
C GLU A 1082 -37.18 -67.43 13.10
N GLY A 1083 -37.91 -68.35 12.47
CA GLY A 1083 -39.18 -68.87 12.92
C GLY A 1083 -39.71 -69.78 11.82
N GLU A 1084 -40.06 -71.02 12.20
CA GLU A 1084 -40.23 -72.18 11.30
C GLU A 1084 -38.86 -72.72 10.80
N LYS A 1085 -38.40 -73.90 11.28
CA LYS A 1085 -38.80 -75.29 10.96
C LYS A 1085 -38.25 -75.76 9.60
N LYS A 1086 -37.80 -77.02 9.42
CA LYS A 1086 -37.37 -78.12 10.33
C LYS A 1086 -36.81 -79.24 9.43
N GLU A 1087 -35.91 -80.09 9.95
CA GLU A 1087 -35.43 -81.36 9.31
C GLU A 1087 -34.68 -81.23 7.95
N GLY A 1088 -33.75 -82.13 7.59
CA GLY A 1088 -33.09 -83.18 8.38
C GLY A 1088 -32.30 -84.18 7.51
N GLU A 1089 -31.08 -84.57 7.97
CA GLU A 1089 -30.27 -85.70 7.44
C GLU A 1089 -29.75 -85.57 5.97
N LYS A 1090 -28.76 -86.30 5.40
CA LYS A 1090 -27.81 -87.39 5.77
C LYS A 1090 -26.63 -87.33 4.72
N LYS A 1091 -25.43 -87.95 4.78
CA LYS A 1091 -24.75 -88.89 5.72
C LYS A 1091 -23.19 -88.73 5.64
N GLU A 1092 -22.43 -89.80 5.34
CA GLU A 1092 -20.94 -89.89 5.23
C GLU A 1092 -20.41 -89.74 3.76
N GLY A 1093 -19.11 -89.72 3.43
CA GLY A 1093 -17.87 -89.86 4.21
C GLY A 1093 -16.56 -89.80 3.38
N ALA A 1094 -15.40 -89.80 4.06
CA ALA A 1094 -14.10 -89.41 3.51
C ALA A 1094 -13.30 -90.50 2.74
N LYS A 1095 -12.39 -90.07 1.85
CA LYS A 1095 -10.94 -90.43 1.79
C LYS A 1095 -10.24 -89.87 0.52
N GLY A 1096 -8.91 -89.70 0.57
CA GLY A 1096 -8.04 -89.76 -0.63
C GLY A 1096 -7.13 -88.56 -0.94
N ALA A 1097 -5.82 -88.78 -0.85
CA ALA A 1097 -4.70 -88.09 -1.53
C ALA A 1097 -3.64 -89.17 -1.84
N PRO A 1098 -2.49 -88.93 -2.52
CA PRO A 1098 -1.95 -87.74 -3.22
C PRO A 1098 -1.65 -88.12 -4.72
N PRO A 1099 -0.53 -87.76 -5.41
CA PRO A 1099 0.36 -86.58 -5.41
C PRO A 1099 0.44 -85.87 -6.80
N ALA A 1100 1.41 -84.96 -6.98
CA ALA A 1100 1.76 -84.23 -8.24
C ALA A 1100 2.92 -84.97 -9.00
N PRO A 1101 3.61 -84.46 -10.08
CA PRO A 1101 3.62 -83.10 -10.69
C PRO A 1101 3.81 -82.98 -12.25
N THR A 1102 4.05 -81.73 -12.73
CA THR A 1102 4.69 -81.28 -14.02
C THR A 1102 3.86 -81.16 -15.33
N GLY A 1103 4.26 -80.23 -16.23
CA GLY A 1103 4.02 -80.32 -17.68
C GLY A 1103 3.51 -79.07 -18.45
N ASN A 1104 4.41 -78.32 -19.12
CA ASN A 1104 4.18 -77.17 -20.04
C ASN A 1104 3.07 -77.29 -21.13
N ALA A 1105 2.47 -76.16 -21.56
CA ALA A 1105 2.35 -75.67 -22.97
C ALA A 1105 1.39 -74.45 -23.17
N ASN A 1106 1.47 -73.77 -24.33
CA ASN A 1106 0.72 -72.55 -24.75
C ASN A 1106 0.32 -72.66 -26.26
N PRO A 1107 -0.56 -71.82 -26.87
CA PRO A 1107 -1.42 -70.73 -26.36
C PRO A 1107 -2.95 -71.03 -26.54
N PRO A 1108 -3.82 -70.56 -27.50
CA PRO A 1108 -3.74 -69.58 -28.62
C PRO A 1108 -4.80 -68.42 -28.55
N LYS A 1109 -5.66 -68.23 -29.58
CA LYS A 1109 -6.77 -67.25 -29.83
C LYS A 1109 -7.81 -67.92 -30.80
N PRO A 1110 -8.95 -67.33 -31.32
CA PRO A 1110 -9.49 -65.93 -31.28
C PRO A 1110 -11.05 -65.71 -31.21
N SER A 1111 -11.50 -64.44 -31.22
CA SER A 1111 -12.77 -63.89 -31.83
C SER A 1111 -14.18 -64.21 -31.23
N ALA A 1112 -15.30 -63.47 -31.48
CA ALA A 1112 -15.58 -62.04 -31.82
C ALA A 1112 -17.12 -61.69 -31.84
N LYS A 1113 -17.47 -60.39 -32.00
CA LYS A 1113 -18.73 -59.75 -32.51
C LYS A 1113 -20.07 -59.78 -31.73
N ALA A 1114 -20.71 -58.61 -31.53
CA ALA A 1114 -22.06 -58.21 -32.02
C ALA A 1114 -22.55 -56.81 -31.48
N ALA A 1115 -23.52 -56.16 -32.15
CA ALA A 1115 -24.25 -54.90 -31.81
C ALA A 1115 -25.48 -54.76 -32.78
N PRO A 1116 -26.18 -53.61 -33.02
CA PRO A 1116 -26.47 -52.35 -32.27
C PRO A 1116 -27.99 -51.92 -32.31
N ALA A 1117 -28.38 -50.81 -31.64
CA ALA A 1117 -29.59 -49.96 -31.88
C ALA A 1117 -29.66 -48.80 -30.84
N ALA A 1118 -30.33 -47.64 -30.98
CA ALA A 1118 -30.82 -46.81 -32.10
C ALA A 1118 -31.03 -45.34 -31.57
N ALA A 1119 -31.45 -44.36 -32.40
CA ALA A 1119 -31.43 -42.92 -32.06
C ALA A 1119 -32.81 -42.21 -32.03
N ALA A 1120 -32.86 -41.00 -31.45
CA ALA A 1120 -33.99 -40.04 -31.50
C ALA A 1120 -33.48 -38.57 -31.42
N GLU A 1121 -34.29 -37.61 -31.88
CA GLU A 1121 -33.93 -36.18 -32.08
C GLU A 1121 -34.64 -35.20 -31.09
N PRO A 1122 -34.18 -33.93 -30.97
CA PRO A 1122 -34.71 -32.93 -30.04
C PRO A 1122 -35.79 -32.00 -30.64
N PRO A 1123 -36.55 -31.27 -29.80
CA PRO A 1123 -37.01 -29.93 -30.22
C PRO A 1123 -37.05 -28.82 -29.13
N THR A 1124 -36.78 -27.60 -29.59
CA THR A 1124 -37.38 -26.27 -29.25
C THR A 1124 -37.50 -25.71 -27.82
N GLU A 1125 -36.99 -24.48 -27.69
CA GLU A 1125 -37.51 -23.29 -27.00
C GLU A 1125 -38.74 -23.38 -26.06
N THR A 1126 -38.63 -22.78 -24.87
CA THR A 1126 -39.50 -21.65 -24.45
C THR A 1126 -38.97 -20.99 -23.17
N SER A 1127 -39.28 -19.70 -23.00
CA SER A 1127 -39.32 -19.05 -21.68
C SER A 1127 -40.78 -18.67 -21.38
N PRO A 1128 -41.22 -18.65 -20.11
CA PRO A 1128 -41.11 -17.40 -19.36
C PRO A 1128 -40.87 -17.57 -17.84
N SER A 1129 -40.80 -16.44 -17.14
CA SER A 1129 -40.94 -16.36 -15.67
C SER A 1129 -42.40 -16.51 -15.23
N PRO A 1130 -42.65 -16.93 -13.98
CA PRO A 1130 -43.74 -16.33 -13.21
C PRO A 1130 -43.27 -15.73 -11.88
N ALA A 1131 -43.79 -14.54 -11.56
CA ALA A 1131 -43.66 -13.92 -10.24
C ALA A 1131 -44.88 -14.26 -9.36
N ARG A 1132 -44.73 -14.15 -8.03
CA ARG A 1132 -45.86 -13.94 -7.11
C ARG A 1132 -45.63 -12.74 -6.19
N LYS A 1133 -46.10 -11.58 -6.67
CA LYS A 1133 -46.89 -10.64 -5.86
C LYS A 1133 -48.15 -11.37 -5.35
N SER A 1134 -48.88 -10.96 -4.32
CA SER A 1134 -48.76 -9.96 -3.24
C SER A 1134 -50.03 -10.06 -2.38
N LEU A 1135 -50.08 -9.45 -1.20
CA LEU A 1135 -51.19 -8.56 -0.77
C LEU A 1135 -50.89 -7.95 0.60
N ALA A 1136 -51.61 -6.87 0.93
CA ALA A 1136 -51.49 -6.13 2.19
C ALA A 1136 -52.88 -5.66 2.65
N ALA A 1137 -53.02 -5.40 3.95
CA ALA A 1137 -54.14 -4.69 4.56
C ALA A 1137 -53.68 -4.02 5.87
N GLU A 1138 -54.25 -2.86 6.21
CA GLU A 1138 -54.06 -2.19 7.49
C GLU A 1138 -55.29 -2.42 8.42
N PRO A 1139 -55.66 -1.57 9.41
CA PRO A 1139 -55.85 -2.02 10.79
C PRO A 1139 -57.35 -2.09 11.19
N PRO A 1140 -57.69 -2.28 12.48
CA PRO A 1140 -57.94 -1.08 13.30
C PRO A 1140 -57.72 -1.26 14.83
N THR A 1141 -58.13 -0.22 15.58
CA THR A 1141 -58.53 -0.16 17.00
C THR A 1141 -57.47 -0.13 18.11
N GLU A 1142 -57.72 0.81 19.04
CA GLU A 1142 -56.88 1.21 20.17
C GLU A 1142 -57.23 0.40 21.43
N THR A 1143 -56.31 0.34 22.42
CA THR A 1143 -56.67 0.61 23.84
C THR A 1143 -55.43 0.79 24.73
N SER A 1144 -55.31 1.97 25.33
CA SER A 1144 -54.56 2.21 26.58
C SER A 1144 -55.40 1.72 27.78
N PRO A 1145 -54.87 1.44 29.01
CA PRO A 1145 -53.75 2.15 29.64
C PRO A 1145 -52.76 1.33 30.52
N SER A 1146 -51.66 1.98 30.93
CA SER A 1146 -50.78 1.53 32.04
C SER A 1146 -51.48 1.60 33.40
N PRO A 1147 -51.05 0.80 34.40
CA PRO A 1147 -50.28 1.44 35.50
C PRO A 1147 -49.23 0.54 36.20
N ALA A 1148 -48.61 1.14 37.24
CA ALA A 1148 -47.93 0.54 38.40
C ALA A 1148 -46.40 0.32 38.37
N ARG A 1149 -45.78 0.70 39.51
CA ARG A 1149 -44.37 0.49 39.89
C ARG A 1149 -44.28 -0.67 40.90
N LYS A 1150 -43.08 -1.21 41.11
CA LYS A 1150 -42.36 -1.03 42.40
C LYS A 1150 -40.89 -1.42 42.34
N SER A 1151 -40.09 -0.72 43.16
CA SER A 1151 -38.71 -1.02 43.52
C SER A 1151 -38.59 -0.87 45.05
N THR A 1152 -37.51 -1.38 45.64
CA THR A 1152 -37.21 -1.22 47.08
C THR A 1152 -35.70 -1.09 47.31
N ALA A 1153 -35.32 -0.07 48.09
CA ALA A 1153 -33.98 0.14 48.65
C ALA A 1153 -34.08 1.15 49.82
N PRO A 1154 -33.25 1.02 50.87
CA PRO A 1154 -33.00 2.07 51.88
C PRO A 1154 -31.51 2.49 51.92
N GLU A 1155 -31.04 3.59 52.51
CA GLU A 1155 -31.61 4.86 53.00
C GLU A 1155 -30.41 5.86 53.11
N ALA A 1156 -30.48 7.11 52.64
CA ALA A 1156 -31.04 8.34 53.28
C ALA A 1156 -30.13 8.94 54.39
N PRO A 1157 -30.21 10.26 54.72
CA PRO A 1157 -31.16 11.31 54.31
C PRO A 1157 -30.49 12.35 53.34
N THR A 1158 -30.78 13.67 53.19
CA THR A 1158 -31.55 14.69 53.96
C THR A 1158 -32.05 15.86 53.07
N THR A 1159 -32.50 16.96 53.68
CA THR A 1159 -33.14 18.20 53.17
C THR A 1159 -32.15 19.26 52.63
N ALA A 1160 -32.42 20.18 51.67
CA ALA A 1160 -33.63 20.94 51.24
C ALA A 1160 -33.99 22.18 52.13
N PRO A 1161 -34.77 23.23 51.71
CA PRO A 1161 -35.54 23.44 50.45
C PRO A 1161 -35.61 24.89 49.80
N SER A 1162 -35.85 24.93 48.47
CA SER A 1162 -36.82 25.78 47.71
C SER A 1162 -36.84 27.38 47.83
N PRO A 1163 -37.84 28.17 47.32
CA PRO A 1163 -37.64 28.89 46.04
C PRO A 1163 -38.20 30.35 45.86
N ALA A 1164 -37.94 30.94 44.66
CA ALA A 1164 -38.84 31.79 43.82
C ALA A 1164 -38.65 33.33 43.66
N ARG A 1165 -39.19 33.83 42.53
CA ARG A 1165 -39.47 35.22 42.04
C ARG A 1165 -38.37 36.05 41.31
N LYS A 1166 -38.89 36.95 40.45
CA LYS A 1166 -38.29 37.97 39.56
C LYS A 1166 -38.38 39.38 40.22
N PRO A 1167 -38.00 40.51 39.58
CA PRO A 1167 -36.82 40.86 38.72
C PRO A 1167 -36.11 42.17 39.19
N GLY A 1168 -35.09 42.67 38.46
CA GLY A 1168 -34.88 44.14 38.35
C GLY A 1168 -33.45 44.72 38.34
N GLN A 1169 -33.20 45.53 37.31
CA GLN A 1169 -32.27 46.67 37.08
C GLN A 1169 -31.35 47.25 38.20
N GLY A 1170 -30.25 47.88 37.76
CA GLY A 1170 -29.42 48.87 38.49
C GLY A 1170 -28.07 48.32 39.01
N SER A 1171 -26.88 48.68 38.53
CA SER A 1171 -26.17 49.98 38.41
C SER A 1171 -25.37 50.38 39.68
N ALA A 1172 -24.09 50.76 39.47
CA ALA A 1172 -23.03 51.09 40.45
C ALA A 1172 -23.27 52.44 41.21
N PRO A 1173 -22.35 53.03 42.05
CA PRO A 1173 -20.91 52.71 42.32
C PRO A 1173 -20.35 52.94 43.77
N GLY A 1174 -19.03 52.71 43.99
CA GLY A 1174 -18.15 53.71 44.66
C GLY A 1174 -17.54 53.52 46.07
N ASN A 1175 -16.24 53.13 46.12
CA ASN A 1175 -15.15 53.62 47.04
C ASN A 1175 -15.17 53.53 48.61
N LYS A 1176 -14.26 52.68 49.16
CA LYS A 1176 -13.14 52.98 50.14
C LYS A 1176 -13.44 53.54 51.58
N PRO A 1177 -12.47 53.67 52.54
CA PRO A 1177 -11.04 53.21 52.69
C PRO A 1177 -10.61 52.65 54.10
N LYS A 1178 -9.28 52.34 54.30
CA LYS A 1178 -8.34 52.71 55.44
C LYS A 1178 -7.56 51.63 56.29
N LEU A 1179 -6.24 51.91 56.48
CA LEU A 1179 -5.32 51.67 57.65
C LEU A 1179 -4.82 50.23 58.03
N ALA A 1180 -3.63 49.97 58.65
CA ALA A 1180 -2.35 50.73 58.86
C ALA A 1180 -1.19 49.90 59.51
N GLN A 1181 0.02 50.53 59.63
CA GLN A 1181 1.24 50.15 60.44
C GLN A 1181 2.15 49.03 59.86
N LYS A 1182 3.48 48.85 60.15
CA LYS A 1182 4.62 49.55 60.85
C LYS A 1182 5.95 48.76 60.48
N GLU A 1183 7.24 49.08 60.74
CA GLU A 1183 8.09 50.27 61.09
C GLU A 1183 9.62 49.88 61.02
N VAL A 1184 10.53 50.76 61.52
CA VAL A 1184 12.00 50.62 61.78
C VAL A 1184 12.98 50.81 60.60
N THR A 1185 13.98 51.68 60.86
CA THR A 1185 15.01 52.29 59.98
C THR A 1185 16.28 52.55 60.85
N PRO A 1186 17.47 53.07 60.42
CA PRO A 1186 17.87 53.86 59.22
C PRO A 1186 19.00 53.16 58.40
N SER A 1187 19.86 53.77 57.56
CA SER A 1187 20.21 55.17 57.17
C SER A 1187 20.76 55.20 55.70
N ASP A 1188 21.18 56.30 55.05
CA ASP A 1188 21.24 57.74 55.39
C ASP A 1188 21.16 58.64 54.10
N LYS A 1189 21.42 59.95 54.30
CA LYS A 1189 21.79 61.06 53.39
C LYS A 1189 22.48 60.76 52.03
N SER A 1190 22.33 61.61 50.99
CA SER A 1190 21.47 62.81 50.81
C SER A 1190 21.54 63.45 49.41
N ASN A 1191 20.42 64.08 48.98
CA ASN A 1191 20.32 65.32 48.17
C ASN A 1191 20.81 65.32 46.68
N ASP A 1192 20.27 66.13 45.74
CA ASP A 1192 19.17 67.13 45.81
C ASP A 1192 18.47 67.44 44.44
N LYS A 1193 17.24 67.99 44.54
CA LYS A 1193 16.56 68.98 43.66
C LYS A 1193 16.50 68.90 42.10
N ARG A 1194 15.24 68.82 41.63
CA ARG A 1194 14.44 69.86 40.89
C ARG A 1194 14.16 69.78 39.36
N GLU A 1195 12.89 70.14 39.10
CA GLU A 1195 12.34 70.92 37.97
C GLU A 1195 12.14 70.29 36.57
N ALA A 1196 11.30 70.98 35.79
CA ALA A 1196 10.69 70.67 34.49
C ALA A 1196 10.39 72.04 33.79
N PRO A 1197 9.61 72.21 32.69
CA PRO A 1197 8.91 71.24 31.82
C PRO A 1197 8.92 71.57 30.28
N LYS A 1198 8.19 70.75 29.50
CA LYS A 1198 7.40 71.11 28.27
C LYS A 1198 8.07 71.67 26.98
N ARG A 1199 7.50 71.19 25.85
CA ARG A 1199 7.39 71.80 24.49
C ARG A 1199 8.68 71.89 23.63
N ALA A 1200 8.60 72.08 22.31
CA ALA A 1200 7.67 71.58 21.26
C ALA A 1200 8.10 72.07 19.86
N ALA A 1201 8.07 71.18 18.86
CA ALA A 1201 8.20 71.48 17.41
C ALA A 1201 9.56 72.13 17.00
N ASP A 1202 9.91 72.29 15.71
CA ASP A 1202 9.33 71.82 14.44
C ASP A 1202 10.47 71.67 13.41
N ARG A 1203 10.33 70.77 12.40
CA ARG A 1203 11.08 70.72 11.10
C ARG A 1203 12.63 70.69 11.13
N ASP A 1204 13.36 70.16 10.14
CA ASP A 1204 13.07 70.04 8.72
C ASP A 1204 13.92 68.95 8.01
N ASN A 1205 13.56 68.61 6.76
CA ASN A 1205 14.30 67.77 5.78
C ASN A 1205 14.70 66.32 6.19
N LYS A 1206 14.41 65.29 5.38
CA LYS A 1206 15.16 64.83 4.19
C LYS A 1206 16.66 64.59 4.48
N GLN A 1207 17.26 63.45 4.14
CA GLN A 1207 16.82 62.42 3.18
C GLN A 1207 17.56 61.10 3.47
N ASP A 1208 16.86 59.98 3.70
CA ASP A 1208 17.56 58.68 3.73
C ASP A 1208 16.77 57.49 3.13
N LYS A 1209 17.41 56.96 2.09
CA LYS A 1209 17.26 55.71 1.37
C LYS A 1209 18.64 55.54 0.70
N GLN A 1210 19.29 54.39 0.64
CA GLN A 1210 18.88 53.03 0.99
C GLN A 1210 20.18 52.22 1.13
N ASP A 1211 20.38 51.49 2.22
CA ASP A 1211 21.41 50.45 2.30
C ASP A 1211 20.77 49.09 2.57
N GLU A 1212 20.93 48.18 1.60
CA GLU A 1212 21.81 47.01 1.71
C GLU A 1212 21.46 46.02 0.60
N ASN A 1213 22.34 45.88 -0.41
CA ASN A 1213 22.39 44.70 -1.28
C ASN A 1213 23.67 44.67 -2.15
N GLU A 1214 24.79 44.23 -1.61
CA GLU A 1214 25.95 43.64 -2.34
C GLU A 1214 26.94 43.04 -1.30
N SER A 1215 27.95 42.23 -1.61
CA SER A 1215 28.45 41.76 -2.91
C SER A 1215 29.09 40.36 -2.79
N ALA A 1216 29.28 39.65 -3.93
CA ALA A 1216 30.03 38.38 -3.96
C ALA A 1216 30.64 38.08 -5.35
N LYS A 1217 31.96 38.34 -5.54
CA LYS A 1217 32.70 37.97 -6.77
C LYS A 1217 34.23 37.95 -6.61
N ARG A 1218 34.83 36.75 -6.70
CA ARG A 1218 36.22 36.46 -7.18
C ARG A 1218 37.37 37.03 -6.30
N LEU A 1219 38.62 36.54 -6.32
CA LEU A 1219 39.41 35.90 -7.40
C LEU A 1219 40.40 34.81 -6.85
N ARG A 1220 41.48 34.48 -7.58
CA ARG A 1220 42.40 33.34 -7.34
C ARG A 1220 43.87 33.79 -7.13
N LYS A 1221 44.68 33.01 -6.39
CA LYS A 1221 46.07 32.52 -6.70
C LYS A 1221 46.74 31.93 -5.43
N SER A 1222 47.28 30.69 -5.44
CA SER A 1222 48.65 30.24 -5.82
C SER A 1222 49.76 30.88 -4.96
N GLU A 1223 50.33 30.19 -3.96
CA GLU A 1223 51.39 29.14 -4.04
C GLU A 1223 52.82 29.71 -4.08
N ASP A 1224 53.69 29.25 -3.16
CA ASP A 1224 55.14 29.05 -3.33
C ASP A 1224 55.66 28.18 -2.15
N GLU A 1225 56.77 27.44 -2.33
CA GLU A 1225 57.26 26.37 -1.42
C GLU A 1225 58.46 26.78 -0.54
N VAL A 1226 58.55 26.26 0.70
CA VAL A 1226 59.84 26.01 1.40
C VAL A 1226 59.75 24.75 2.30
N THR A 1227 60.55 23.73 1.98
CA THR A 1227 60.96 22.59 2.84
C THR A 1227 62.29 22.92 3.56
N PRO A 1228 62.72 22.29 4.69
CA PRO A 1228 62.70 20.82 4.89
C PRO A 1228 62.64 20.27 6.35
N ASN A 1229 62.89 18.94 6.44
CA ASN A 1229 63.33 18.12 7.58
C ASN A 1229 62.29 17.29 8.38
N ASP A 1230 62.25 16.00 8.03
CA ASP A 1230 62.14 14.81 8.91
C ASP A 1230 63.21 14.87 10.06
N PRO A 1231 63.15 14.06 11.16
CA PRO A 1231 62.81 12.63 11.11
C PRO A 1231 61.98 11.99 12.26
N THR A 1232 61.26 10.93 11.88
CA THR A 1232 61.05 9.66 12.63
C THR A 1232 60.16 9.56 13.89
N SER A 1233 59.35 8.48 13.85
CA SER A 1233 59.08 7.46 14.90
C SER A 1233 57.72 7.41 15.61
N SER A 1234 57.14 6.20 15.55
CA SER A 1234 56.13 5.57 16.43
C SER A 1234 54.69 6.14 16.54
N LEU A 1235 53.74 5.21 16.44
CA LEU A 1235 52.29 5.25 16.75
C LEU A 1235 51.41 6.04 15.77
#